data_AF-A0A6M2DDL4-F1
#
_entry.id   AF-A0A6M2DDL4-F1
#
_cell.length_a   1.000
_cell.length_b   1.000
_cell.length_c   1.000
_cell.angle_alpha   90.00
_cell.angle_beta   90.00
_cell.angle_gamma   90.00
#
_symmetry.space_group_name_H-M   'P 1'
#
loop_
_entity.id
_entity.type
_entity.pdbx_description
1 polymer ?
#
loop_
_entity_poly.entity_id
_entity_poly.type
_entity_poly.pdbx_seq_one_letter_code
_entity_poly.pdbx_strand_id
1 'polypeptide(L)'
;SYQGVEELETETTYTSIEKSTLCPEKIKKNHNLFTGVAYDNFDRFVETTNGKDTLHDTVGIIYQNIELNTTEESQMSEAPTSSNENNSPNKKKRRRRTFEEITLDEIPYPKRPKMTSELQSTVDDEGTIDCKKYTEIDNIWMVSHALALPDVPMWVGFNSRIYARDDSQQLISYLTPINASPTSTSVVIETMKQSKKIAEDLQQPYIQVTYDLAIAKVALQIQATEKPQFDNLFIHLGPFHIMMAYFKAVGKVISDCGLSNVMVESSLLANGSVNGFLDGKHFNRCKRLHPLVTLGLEILHFKWFLQHDNITLTDDMIEEVKRLQKCEVSSFNVENENLKELMNNYEIYKQQSLNGEHGKTSQFYMIYINLIHHYLNLSRSIRAGDFELFKSVLPKITNLFFMCNQPNYARWTVKYSDNLSRVAETYPDLYQGFQQGCFGIKRTAKSFSRQPIDLVLEQTINADAARRLTGVIHFTNSISARQRWARNHDVRSTIISQVCLELGLQTHQDVSADLTLHNIRKNTEQLHKFMATFERFINPFSDEVPKNQLINISTGKSASPSVEEFLLNIEKKGDFLRKTFISECQLDISRFEKAIKKTPIDNFSKDYMKKKNVRVGGKIQEVKIQRDLFGRMLGISMDYKIDISKILSYPITSVPLSMCHLDGTICKTDKSALLKCLEKEVPHEQPRHIDVLIIDGFFLLHTMKNVPKRFGGISRKMLQMVTQLQALRIDVIFDQYFTPSIKDYEHSQRFESAQLEYIITGPEQSRPNDFAKELKNSNFKEALVDFFILHWATDEMASFIGNKIIHVNFRKCHSFVANSNKVVLSINEELSCPEHEEADTKIIYHACHINYPANIVIRSVDTDIVAIMLAHMHHLKNDSFVWMLTGTGNNLRYVDLTKIHAELGESVCQSLPGFHAITGCDYNPALFRKGKLKPYQLLKKSIEFQKAFIKFGDSELIVNKDEQDNVFNIIQRFICNIYNVRNIIDVDAARLQMFIDSYTVSDVNETFNRKKLRNFDASSLPPCKSELLQQFLRANYICTIWNNAHLKNPTSYGPENNGWILENDQYHFKWFEGDQLPNYVSDSLTTLSENDEERDIEDDQSTDRSSSDEDDEDIDENDENN
;
A
#
# COMPACT_ATOMS: atom_id res chain seq x y z
N SER A 1 -25.18 1.84 -50.18
CA SER A 1 -26.30 2.28 -49.29
C SER A 1 -26.39 1.31 -48.12
N TYR A 2 -26.90 1.74 -46.96
CA TYR A 2 -27.13 0.85 -45.80
C TYR A 2 -27.91 -0.41 -46.19
N GLN A 3 -28.93 -0.26 -47.04
CA GLN A 3 -29.78 -1.37 -47.52
C GLN A 3 -29.01 -2.45 -48.28
N GLY A 4 -28.00 -2.07 -49.09
CA GLY A 4 -27.19 -3.04 -49.84
C GLY A 4 -26.21 -3.80 -48.96
N VAL A 5 -25.65 -3.16 -47.93
CA VAL A 5 -24.80 -3.83 -46.93
C VAL A 5 -25.64 -4.80 -46.10
N GLU A 6 -26.83 -4.39 -45.69
CA GLU A 6 -27.75 -5.25 -44.94
C GLU A 6 -28.15 -6.51 -45.74
N GLU A 7 -28.40 -6.37 -47.05
CA GLU A 7 -28.72 -7.49 -47.93
C GLU A 7 -27.54 -8.45 -48.09
N LEU A 8 -26.33 -7.93 -48.28
CA LEU A 8 -25.10 -8.73 -48.32
C LEU A 8 -24.86 -9.46 -46.99
N GLU A 9 -25.03 -8.78 -45.85
CA GLU A 9 -24.90 -9.43 -44.54
C GLU A 9 -25.93 -10.53 -44.34
N THR A 10 -27.20 -10.32 -44.72
CA THR A 10 -28.25 -11.33 -44.59
C THR A 10 -28.00 -12.56 -45.45
N GLU A 11 -27.58 -12.37 -46.71
CA GLU A 11 -27.25 -13.50 -47.59
C GLU A 11 -25.97 -14.23 -47.12
N THR A 12 -24.99 -13.49 -46.59
CA THR A 12 -23.79 -14.08 -45.97
C THR A 12 -24.14 -14.91 -44.75
N THR A 13 -25.06 -14.43 -43.89
CA THR A 13 -25.55 -15.19 -42.74
C THR A 13 -26.28 -16.46 -43.15
N TYR A 14 -27.17 -16.42 -44.16
CA TYR A 14 -27.83 -17.63 -44.66
C TYR A 14 -26.83 -18.62 -45.27
N THR A 15 -25.84 -18.12 -46.02
CA THR A 15 -24.77 -18.96 -46.58
C THR A 15 -23.93 -19.62 -45.47
N SER A 16 -23.60 -18.88 -44.41
CA SER A 16 -22.91 -19.41 -43.22
C SER A 16 -23.72 -20.51 -42.54
N ILE A 17 -25.04 -20.32 -42.39
CA ILE A 17 -25.95 -21.31 -41.80
C ILE A 17 -26.07 -22.57 -42.68
N GLU A 18 -26.21 -22.41 -43.99
CA GLU A 18 -26.34 -23.53 -44.94
C GLU A 18 -25.03 -24.34 -45.06
N LYS A 19 -23.87 -23.70 -44.84
CA LYS A 19 -22.55 -24.33 -44.86
C LYS A 19 -22.10 -24.96 -43.54
N SER A 20 -22.83 -24.77 -42.44
CA SER A 20 -22.42 -25.05 -41.05
C SER A 20 -22.00 -26.51 -40.75
N THR A 21 -20.81 -26.92 -41.21
CA THR A 21 -19.99 -27.93 -40.55
C THR A 21 -19.23 -27.23 -39.42
N LEU A 22 -19.15 -27.89 -38.25
CA LEU A 22 -18.55 -27.29 -37.06
C LEU A 22 -17.04 -26.98 -37.26
N CYS A 23 -16.35 -27.78 -38.08
CA CYS A 23 -14.99 -27.52 -38.53
C CYS A 23 -14.95 -26.54 -39.72
N PRO A 24 -14.19 -25.42 -39.63
CA PRO A 24 -13.98 -24.50 -40.74
C PRO A 24 -13.28 -25.15 -41.94
N GLU A 25 -13.57 -24.68 -43.17
CA GLU A 25 -13.02 -25.23 -44.43
C GLU A 25 -11.48 -25.23 -44.48
N LYS A 26 -10.83 -24.28 -43.79
CA LYS A 26 -9.36 -24.19 -43.74
C LYS A 26 -8.70 -25.28 -42.88
N ILE A 27 -9.45 -25.98 -42.02
CA ILE A 27 -8.93 -27.04 -41.16
C ILE A 27 -8.97 -28.36 -41.93
N LYS A 28 -7.81 -28.99 -42.13
CA LYS A 28 -7.70 -30.26 -42.84
C LYS A 28 -8.22 -31.39 -41.95
N LYS A 29 -9.08 -32.26 -42.50
CA LYS A 29 -9.60 -33.45 -41.83
C LYS A 29 -8.57 -34.59 -41.88
N ASN A 30 -7.46 -34.43 -41.16
CA ASN A 30 -6.38 -35.42 -41.06
C ASN A 30 -6.10 -35.75 -39.59
N HIS A 31 -6.15 -37.05 -39.24
CA HIS A 31 -5.92 -37.53 -37.88
C HIS A 31 -4.51 -37.22 -37.35
N ASN A 32 -3.53 -37.05 -38.24
CA ASN A 32 -2.13 -36.80 -37.88
C ASN A 32 -1.80 -35.33 -37.57
N LEU A 33 -2.74 -34.39 -37.78
CA LEU A 33 -2.52 -32.97 -37.52
C LEU A 33 -3.08 -32.57 -36.16
N PHE A 34 -2.19 -32.25 -35.21
CA PHE A 34 -2.61 -31.79 -33.88
C PHE A 34 -3.51 -30.57 -34.00
N THR A 35 -4.71 -30.70 -33.43
CA THR A 35 -5.75 -29.67 -33.45
C THR A 35 -6.19 -29.36 -32.02
N GLY A 36 -6.49 -28.10 -31.75
CA GLY A 36 -7.05 -27.65 -30.48
C GLY A 36 -8.01 -26.50 -30.68
N VAL A 37 -8.79 -26.23 -29.64
CA VAL A 37 -9.79 -25.16 -29.62
C VAL A 37 -9.63 -24.30 -28.38
N ALA A 38 -10.06 -23.05 -28.47
CA ALA A 38 -10.14 -22.17 -27.31
C ALA A 38 -11.39 -21.32 -27.40
N TYR A 39 -12.01 -21.07 -26.25
CA TYR A 39 -13.20 -20.22 -26.16
C TYR A 39 -13.01 -19.20 -25.06
N ASP A 40 -13.59 -18.01 -25.27
CA ASP A 40 -13.58 -16.92 -24.31
C ASP A 40 -14.84 -16.06 -24.43
N ASN A 41 -15.01 -15.16 -23.48
CA ASN A 41 -16.04 -14.15 -23.50
C ASN A 41 -15.69 -13.01 -24.46
N PHE A 42 -16.70 -12.53 -25.17
CA PHE A 42 -16.65 -11.33 -25.98
C PHE A 42 -17.66 -10.33 -25.46
N ASP A 43 -17.19 -9.45 -24.57
CA ASP A 43 -17.98 -8.38 -23.98
C ASP A 43 -17.88 -7.10 -24.82
N ARG A 44 -19.02 -6.51 -25.19
CA ARG A 44 -19.06 -5.11 -25.67
C ARG A 44 -19.92 -4.24 -24.78
N PHE A 45 -19.31 -3.16 -24.28
CA PHE A 45 -20.04 -2.05 -23.70
C PHE A 45 -20.92 -1.42 -24.77
N VAL A 46 -22.22 -1.66 -24.63
CA VAL A 46 -23.24 -0.92 -25.34
C VAL A 46 -23.62 0.23 -24.42
N GLU A 47 -23.58 1.46 -24.92
CA GLU A 47 -24.14 2.61 -24.19
C GLU A 47 -25.65 2.42 -24.07
N THR A 48 -26.08 1.83 -22.95
CA THR A 48 -27.49 1.77 -22.56
C THR A 48 -27.73 2.65 -21.34
N THR A 49 -28.90 3.28 -21.29
CA THR A 49 -29.27 4.25 -20.23
C THR A 49 -29.33 3.65 -18.82
N ASN A 50 -29.34 2.32 -18.70
CA ASN A 50 -29.44 1.59 -17.44
C ASN A 50 -28.32 0.55 -17.24
N GLY A 51 -27.35 0.45 -18.18
CA GLY A 51 -26.31 -0.57 -18.17
C GLY A 51 -26.77 -2.01 -18.40
N LYS A 52 -28.04 -2.25 -18.77
CA LYS A 52 -28.57 -3.57 -19.17
C LYS A 52 -28.47 -3.73 -20.69
N ASP A 53 -28.50 -4.96 -21.21
CA ASP A 53 -28.44 -5.28 -22.65
C ASP A 53 -27.06 -5.06 -23.34
N THR A 54 -25.97 -5.20 -22.58
CA THR A 54 -24.61 -5.36 -23.12
C THR A 54 -24.47 -6.68 -23.87
N LEU A 55 -23.63 -6.71 -24.91
CA LEU A 55 -23.36 -7.92 -25.70
C LEU A 55 -22.38 -8.80 -24.91
N HIS A 56 -22.78 -10.04 -24.63
CA HIS A 56 -22.05 -11.03 -23.84
C HIS A 56 -22.01 -12.35 -24.62
N ASP A 57 -21.22 -12.39 -25.71
CA ASP A 57 -21.15 -13.54 -26.62
C ASP A 57 -19.97 -14.45 -26.23
N THR A 58 -20.08 -15.74 -26.55
CA THR A 58 -18.94 -16.66 -26.48
C THR A 58 -18.34 -16.81 -27.87
N VAL A 59 -17.05 -16.54 -28.00
CA VAL A 59 -16.30 -16.69 -29.26
C VAL A 59 -15.28 -17.80 -29.11
N GLY A 60 -14.90 -18.41 -30.24
CA GLY A 60 -13.91 -19.48 -30.24
C GLY A 60 -12.97 -19.45 -31.42
N ILE A 61 -11.75 -19.92 -31.19
CA ILE A 61 -10.75 -20.21 -32.23
C ILE A 61 -10.48 -21.70 -32.29
N ILE A 62 -10.14 -22.18 -33.49
CA ILE A 62 -9.58 -23.51 -33.73
C ILE A 62 -8.20 -23.34 -34.35
N TYR A 63 -7.22 -24.12 -33.89
CA TYR A 63 -5.85 -24.07 -34.38
C TYR A 63 -5.36 -25.47 -34.72
N GLN A 64 -4.61 -25.58 -35.83
CA GLN A 64 -4.10 -26.85 -36.34
C GLN A 64 -2.66 -26.68 -36.87
N ASN A 65 -1.79 -27.67 -36.65
CA ASN A 65 -0.44 -27.68 -37.20
C ASN A 65 -0.45 -27.64 -38.74
N ILE A 66 0.43 -26.84 -39.33
CA ILE A 66 0.62 -26.75 -40.79
C ILE A 66 1.48 -27.92 -41.27
N GLU A 67 1.05 -28.55 -42.37
CA GLU A 67 1.73 -29.68 -43.00
C GLU A 67 2.90 -29.15 -43.87
N LEU A 68 4.15 -29.50 -43.54
CA LEU A 68 5.35 -28.95 -44.17
C LEU A 68 5.59 -29.39 -45.64
N ASN A 69 4.75 -30.27 -46.19
CA ASN A 69 4.96 -30.95 -47.49
C ASN A 69 3.95 -30.61 -48.59
N THR A 70 3.46 -29.38 -48.68
CA THR A 70 2.77 -28.93 -49.92
C THR A 70 3.21 -27.54 -50.33
N THR A 71 4.05 -27.49 -51.37
CA THR A 71 4.15 -26.35 -52.28
C THR A 71 2.83 -26.27 -53.05
N GLU A 72 1.75 -25.84 -52.41
CA GLU A 72 0.54 -25.46 -53.13
C GLU A 72 0.61 -23.96 -53.40
N GLU A 73 1.33 -23.64 -54.48
CA GLU A 73 0.96 -22.50 -55.32
C GLU A 73 -0.55 -22.60 -55.57
N SER A 74 -1.28 -21.60 -55.09
CA SER A 74 -2.53 -21.09 -55.66
C SER A 74 -3.15 -21.92 -56.79
N GLN A 75 -3.77 -23.05 -56.48
CA GLN A 75 -4.78 -23.64 -57.36
C GLN A 75 -6.11 -22.96 -57.06
N MET A 76 -6.27 -21.74 -57.58
CA MET A 76 -7.60 -21.26 -57.93
C MET A 76 -8.15 -22.26 -58.95
N SER A 77 -9.11 -23.08 -58.52
CA SER A 77 -9.95 -23.82 -59.46
C SER A 77 -10.67 -22.78 -60.31
N GLU A 78 -10.34 -22.77 -61.60
CA GLU A 78 -11.07 -22.00 -62.61
C GLU A 78 -12.57 -22.32 -62.47
N ALA A 79 -13.36 -21.30 -62.21
CA ALA A 79 -14.80 -21.39 -62.31
C ALA A 79 -15.16 -21.83 -63.74
N PRO A 80 -16.09 -22.76 -63.95
CA PRO A 80 -16.47 -23.20 -65.28
C PRO A 80 -17.07 -22.01 -66.05
N THR A 81 -16.38 -21.57 -67.09
CA THR A 81 -16.94 -20.73 -68.15
C THR A 81 -18.07 -21.50 -68.83
N SER A 82 -19.31 -21.25 -68.41
CA SER A 82 -20.48 -21.53 -69.22
C SER A 82 -20.89 -20.25 -69.94
N SER A 83 -20.57 -20.23 -71.23
CA SER A 83 -21.20 -19.37 -72.21
C SER A 83 -22.70 -19.65 -72.24
N ASN A 84 -23.52 -18.62 -72.01
CA ASN A 84 -24.80 -18.48 -72.69
C ASN A 84 -25.23 -17.02 -72.68
N GLU A 85 -25.15 -16.44 -73.87
CA GLU A 85 -25.77 -15.19 -74.25
C GLU A 85 -27.29 -15.25 -74.05
N ASN A 86 -27.86 -14.08 -73.75
CA ASN A 86 -29.21 -13.67 -74.11
C ASN A 86 -30.34 -14.68 -73.85
N ASN A 87 -30.91 -14.60 -72.65
CA ASN A 87 -32.36 -14.50 -72.53
C ASN A 87 -32.71 -13.70 -71.28
N SER A 88 -33.47 -12.61 -71.49
CA SER A 88 -34.15 -11.89 -70.44
C SER A 88 -35.40 -12.66 -69.99
N PRO A 89 -35.54 -13.03 -68.70
CA PRO A 89 -36.85 -13.16 -68.11
C PRO A 89 -36.99 -12.13 -66.99
N ASN A 90 -37.98 -11.25 -67.16
CA ASN A 90 -38.67 -10.49 -66.12
C ASN A 90 -38.06 -10.56 -64.72
N LYS A 91 -37.41 -9.45 -64.31
CA LYS A 91 -37.12 -9.13 -62.91
C LYS A 91 -38.42 -9.14 -62.09
N LYS A 92 -38.84 -10.31 -61.62
CA LYS A 92 -39.61 -10.39 -60.37
C LYS A 92 -38.66 -9.85 -59.30
N LYS A 93 -38.99 -8.68 -58.75
CA LYS A 93 -38.37 -8.15 -57.53
C LYS A 93 -38.34 -9.30 -56.51
N ARG A 94 -37.19 -9.94 -56.31
CA ARG A 94 -36.99 -10.90 -55.22
C ARG A 94 -37.38 -10.13 -53.95
N ARG A 95 -38.39 -10.63 -53.26
CA ARG A 95 -38.83 -10.04 -51.99
C ARG A 95 -37.61 -10.09 -51.06
N ARG A 96 -37.23 -8.93 -50.53
CA ARG A 96 -36.10 -8.77 -49.61
C ARG A 96 -36.19 -9.84 -48.52
N ARG A 97 -35.20 -10.74 -48.44
CA ARG A 97 -35.14 -11.77 -47.41
C ARG A 97 -34.73 -11.08 -46.11
N THR A 98 -35.54 -11.19 -45.06
CA THR A 98 -35.21 -10.71 -43.72
C THR A 98 -34.71 -11.88 -42.90
N PHE A 99 -33.66 -11.67 -42.10
CA PHE A 99 -33.18 -12.69 -41.19
C PHE A 99 -34.20 -12.94 -40.08
N GLU A 100 -34.76 -14.15 -40.02
CA GLU A 100 -35.66 -14.57 -38.95
C GLU A 100 -34.83 -14.96 -37.71
N GLU A 101 -35.29 -14.52 -36.54
CA GLU A 101 -34.64 -14.84 -35.27
C GLU A 101 -34.65 -16.36 -35.04
N ILE A 102 -33.47 -16.92 -34.78
CA ILE A 102 -33.28 -18.33 -34.44
C ILE A 102 -33.17 -18.40 -32.92
N THR A 103 -34.24 -18.76 -32.22
CA THR A 103 -34.18 -19.10 -30.80
C THR A 103 -33.46 -20.43 -30.62
N LEU A 104 -32.29 -20.40 -29.98
CA LEU A 104 -31.69 -21.60 -29.40
C LEU A 104 -32.50 -21.92 -28.15
N ASP A 105 -33.10 -23.11 -28.08
CA ASP A 105 -33.66 -23.60 -26.82
C ASP A 105 -32.48 -23.83 -25.85
N GLU A 106 -32.25 -22.88 -24.94
CA GLU A 106 -31.34 -23.10 -23.82
C GLU A 106 -31.90 -24.24 -22.98
N ILE A 107 -31.37 -25.45 -23.15
CA ILE A 107 -31.73 -26.58 -22.29
C ILE A 107 -31.05 -26.32 -20.93
N PRO A 108 -31.82 -26.05 -19.86
CA PRO A 108 -31.25 -25.78 -18.56
C PRO A 108 -30.48 -27.02 -18.10
N TYR A 109 -29.25 -26.85 -17.62
CA TYR A 109 -28.52 -27.96 -17.04
C TYR A 109 -29.04 -28.24 -15.62
N PRO A 110 -29.70 -29.39 -15.37
CA PRO A 110 -30.46 -29.59 -14.13
C PRO A 110 -29.56 -30.04 -12.95
N LYS A 111 -28.37 -30.58 -13.22
CA LYS A 111 -27.44 -31.02 -12.17
C LYS A 111 -26.63 -29.83 -11.67
N ARG A 112 -26.18 -29.87 -10.41
CA ARG A 112 -25.18 -28.93 -9.89
C ARG A 112 -23.80 -29.52 -10.14
N PRO A 113 -22.98 -28.98 -11.08
CA PRO A 113 -21.63 -29.48 -11.30
C PRO A 113 -20.82 -29.40 -10.01
N LYS A 114 -20.08 -30.46 -9.68
CA LYS A 114 -19.17 -30.49 -8.53
C LYS A 114 -17.91 -31.27 -8.88
N MET A 115 -16.81 -30.91 -8.23
CA MET A 115 -15.61 -31.72 -8.30
C MET A 115 -15.78 -32.99 -7.46
N THR A 116 -15.68 -34.15 -8.10
CA THR A 116 -15.80 -35.48 -7.46
C THR A 116 -14.55 -36.34 -7.65
N SER A 117 -13.55 -35.86 -8.38
CA SER A 117 -12.31 -36.61 -8.66
C SER A 117 -11.28 -36.42 -7.55
N GLU A 118 -10.69 -37.53 -7.08
CA GLU A 118 -9.53 -37.52 -6.18
C GLU A 118 -8.30 -36.88 -6.86
N LEU A 119 -7.55 -36.08 -6.09
CA LEU A 119 -6.20 -35.64 -6.48
C LEU A 119 -5.23 -36.80 -6.24
N GLN A 120 -4.54 -37.25 -7.28
CA GLN A 120 -3.69 -38.43 -7.23
C GLN A 120 -2.19 -38.09 -7.19
N SER A 121 -1.81 -36.84 -7.49
CA SER A 121 -0.43 -36.36 -7.36
C SER A 121 0.12 -36.60 -5.95
N THR A 122 1.26 -37.29 -5.83
CA THR A 122 1.96 -37.40 -4.54
C THR A 122 2.63 -36.06 -4.20
N VAL A 123 2.87 -35.81 -2.89
CA VAL A 123 3.55 -34.58 -2.41
C VAL A 123 4.99 -34.49 -2.94
N ASP A 124 5.56 -35.61 -3.40
CA ASP A 124 6.97 -35.80 -3.76
C ASP A 124 7.22 -36.02 -5.26
N ASP A 125 6.20 -36.08 -6.12
CA ASP A 125 6.35 -36.17 -7.60
C ASP A 125 6.79 -34.83 -8.25
N GLU A 126 7.56 -34.01 -7.54
CA GLU A 126 8.32 -32.92 -8.17
C GLU A 126 9.50 -33.57 -8.92
N GLY A 127 9.23 -34.10 -10.12
CA GLY A 127 10.28 -34.55 -11.02
C GLY A 127 11.35 -33.46 -11.14
N THR A 128 12.55 -33.76 -10.65
CA THR A 128 13.67 -32.83 -10.62
C THR A 128 14.16 -32.64 -12.06
N ILE A 129 13.51 -31.75 -12.80
CA ILE A 129 14.08 -31.22 -14.02
C ILE A 129 15.28 -30.41 -13.60
N ASP A 130 16.46 -30.83 -14.08
CA ASP A 130 17.68 -30.08 -13.91
C ASP A 130 17.58 -28.76 -14.68
N CYS A 131 16.98 -27.75 -14.05
CA CYS A 131 16.83 -26.40 -14.59
C CYS A 131 18.18 -25.65 -14.62
N LYS A 132 19.27 -26.28 -14.17
CA LYS A 132 20.60 -25.66 -14.09
C LYS A 132 21.06 -25.10 -15.43
N LYS A 133 20.77 -25.79 -16.54
CA LYS A 133 21.09 -25.30 -17.89
C LYS A 133 20.42 -23.96 -18.21
N TYR A 134 19.15 -23.79 -17.84
CA TYR A 134 18.43 -22.53 -18.06
C TYR A 134 18.93 -21.42 -17.15
N THR A 135 19.26 -21.76 -15.89
CA THR A 135 19.90 -20.83 -14.96
C THR A 135 21.27 -20.37 -15.47
N GLU A 136 22.08 -21.27 -16.03
CA GLU A 136 23.37 -20.92 -16.64
C GLU A 136 23.20 -19.99 -17.85
N ILE A 137 22.23 -20.26 -18.72
CA ILE A 137 21.89 -19.39 -19.87
C ILE A 137 21.48 -17.98 -19.39
N ASP A 138 20.62 -17.90 -18.37
CA ASP A 138 20.17 -16.63 -17.81
C ASP A 138 21.31 -15.88 -17.10
N ASN A 139 22.22 -16.59 -16.44
CA ASN A 139 23.43 -16.01 -15.85
C ASN A 139 24.36 -15.44 -16.94
N ILE A 140 24.58 -16.16 -18.05
CA ILE A 140 25.36 -15.63 -19.19
C ILE A 140 24.71 -14.39 -19.79
N TRP A 141 23.38 -14.38 -19.92
CA TRP A 141 22.64 -13.20 -20.36
C TRP A 141 22.84 -12.00 -19.41
N MET A 142 22.73 -12.21 -18.10
CA MET A 142 22.96 -11.18 -17.09
C MET A 142 24.41 -10.67 -17.13
N VAL A 143 25.41 -11.56 -17.16
CA VAL A 143 26.83 -11.21 -17.25
C VAL A 143 27.13 -10.42 -18.51
N SER A 144 26.49 -10.76 -19.64
CA SER A 144 26.64 -10.01 -20.89
C SER A 144 26.21 -8.55 -20.76
N HIS A 145 25.13 -8.28 -20.02
CA HIS A 145 24.69 -6.92 -19.68
C HIS A 145 25.59 -6.26 -18.64
N ALA A 146 26.04 -6.99 -17.62
CA ALA A 146 26.94 -6.49 -16.58
C ALA A 146 28.28 -6.00 -17.16
N LEU A 147 28.78 -6.69 -18.19
CA LEU A 147 29.97 -6.37 -18.97
C LEU A 147 29.75 -5.30 -20.05
N ALA A 148 28.52 -4.81 -20.22
CA ALA A 148 28.13 -3.87 -21.27
C ALA A 148 28.56 -4.31 -22.69
N LEU A 149 28.43 -5.61 -22.99
CA LEU A 149 28.77 -6.13 -24.30
C LEU A 149 27.82 -5.56 -25.38
N PRO A 150 28.31 -5.36 -26.62
CA PRO A 150 27.51 -4.76 -27.68
C PRO A 150 26.38 -5.70 -28.13
N ASP A 151 25.28 -5.09 -28.59
CA ASP A 151 24.16 -5.77 -29.24
C ASP A 151 23.46 -6.87 -28.44
N VAL A 152 23.51 -6.82 -27.10
CA VAL A 152 22.82 -7.78 -26.21
C VAL A 152 21.34 -7.38 -26.03
N PRO A 153 20.39 -8.15 -26.56
CA PRO A 153 18.97 -7.85 -26.43
C PRO A 153 18.43 -8.17 -25.03
N MET A 154 17.20 -7.73 -24.77
CA MET A 154 16.42 -8.17 -23.62
C MET A 154 16.06 -9.66 -23.74
N TRP A 155 15.56 -10.24 -22.64
CA TRP A 155 15.43 -11.69 -22.46
C TRP A 155 14.76 -12.44 -23.61
N VAL A 156 13.64 -11.95 -24.16
CA VAL A 156 12.94 -12.61 -25.28
C VAL A 156 13.80 -12.60 -26.54
N GLY A 157 14.39 -11.45 -26.89
CA GLY A 157 15.32 -11.33 -28.01
C GLY A 157 16.55 -12.22 -27.83
N PHE A 158 17.12 -12.29 -26.63
CA PHE A 158 18.30 -13.11 -26.33
C PHE A 158 18.00 -14.59 -26.58
N ASN A 159 16.92 -15.10 -25.98
CA ASN A 159 16.49 -16.49 -26.17
C ASN A 159 16.14 -16.76 -27.65
N SER A 160 15.51 -15.82 -28.37
CA SER A 160 15.21 -16.02 -29.80
C SER A 160 16.45 -16.24 -30.69
N ARG A 161 17.65 -15.77 -30.27
CA ARG A 161 18.90 -15.98 -31.01
C ARG A 161 19.52 -17.36 -30.79
N ILE A 162 19.35 -17.94 -29.60
CA ILE A 162 20.01 -19.18 -29.18
C ILE A 162 19.12 -20.42 -29.34
N TYR A 163 17.82 -20.26 -29.59
CA TYR A 163 16.94 -21.37 -29.91
C TYR A 163 16.99 -21.68 -31.41
N ALA A 164 17.18 -22.97 -31.74
CA ALA A 164 17.15 -23.47 -33.11
C ALA A 164 15.83 -23.11 -33.81
N ARG A 165 15.90 -22.96 -35.15
CA ARG A 165 14.69 -22.78 -35.96
C ARG A 165 13.84 -24.05 -35.91
N ASP A 166 12.55 -23.82 -35.79
CA ASP A 166 11.53 -24.87 -35.74
C ASP A 166 10.42 -24.42 -36.70
N ASP A 167 10.11 -25.23 -37.70
CA ASP A 167 9.18 -24.85 -38.76
C ASP A 167 7.72 -25.24 -38.43
N SER A 168 7.45 -25.79 -37.24
CA SER A 168 6.09 -26.16 -36.81
C SER A 168 5.23 -24.94 -36.46
N GLN A 169 4.52 -24.42 -37.46
CA GLN A 169 3.55 -23.34 -37.31
C GLN A 169 2.12 -23.88 -37.15
N GLN A 170 1.25 -23.10 -36.51
CA GLN A 170 -0.17 -23.37 -36.44
C GLN A 170 -0.96 -22.38 -37.30
N LEU A 171 -1.89 -22.92 -38.08
CA LEU A 171 -2.97 -22.19 -38.72
C LEU A 171 -4.05 -21.89 -37.67
N ILE A 172 -4.65 -20.70 -37.75
CA ILE A 172 -5.79 -20.30 -36.91
C ILE A 172 -7.00 -20.09 -37.81
N SER A 173 -8.16 -20.58 -37.36
CA SER A 173 -9.46 -20.28 -37.93
C SER A 173 -10.47 -19.97 -36.81
N TYR A 174 -11.58 -19.34 -37.18
CA TYR A 174 -12.62 -18.90 -36.27
C TYR A 174 -13.77 -19.92 -36.21
N LEU A 175 -14.30 -20.15 -35.01
CA LEU A 175 -15.51 -20.94 -34.78
C LEU A 175 -16.74 -20.02 -34.78
N THR A 176 -17.92 -20.57 -35.07
CA THR A 176 -19.18 -19.82 -35.02
C THR A 176 -19.47 -19.37 -33.58
N PRO A 177 -19.67 -18.06 -33.33
CA PRO A 177 -19.98 -17.56 -31.98
C PRO A 177 -21.29 -18.11 -31.41
N ILE A 178 -21.34 -18.27 -30.09
CA ILE A 178 -22.56 -18.59 -29.32
C ILE A 178 -23.06 -17.29 -28.68
N ASN A 179 -24.29 -16.88 -29.01
CA ASN A 179 -24.90 -15.65 -28.51
C ASN A 179 -25.47 -15.84 -27.10
N ALA A 180 -24.59 -16.16 -26.15
CA ALA A 180 -24.87 -16.31 -24.73
C ALA A 180 -23.56 -16.23 -23.94
N SER A 181 -23.66 -15.83 -22.66
CA SER A 181 -22.49 -15.66 -21.80
C SER A 181 -21.79 -17.00 -21.54
N PRO A 182 -20.45 -17.06 -21.69
CA PRO A 182 -19.70 -18.30 -21.50
C PRO A 182 -19.65 -18.76 -20.04
N THR A 183 -20.11 -17.94 -19.08
CA THR A 183 -20.17 -18.32 -17.67
C THR A 183 -21.42 -19.13 -17.30
N SER A 184 -22.41 -19.18 -18.19
CA SER A 184 -23.58 -20.05 -18.01
C SER A 184 -23.19 -21.52 -18.19
N THR A 185 -23.61 -22.38 -17.26
CA THR A 185 -23.35 -23.83 -17.35
C THR A 185 -23.87 -24.45 -18.64
N SER A 186 -24.98 -23.96 -19.20
CA SER A 186 -25.51 -24.44 -20.48
C SER A 186 -24.55 -24.15 -21.64
N VAL A 187 -23.93 -22.96 -21.64
CA VAL A 187 -22.99 -22.53 -22.67
C VAL A 187 -21.67 -23.28 -22.56
N VAL A 188 -21.14 -23.47 -21.35
CA VAL A 188 -19.93 -24.28 -21.13
C VAL A 188 -20.12 -25.72 -21.61
N ILE A 189 -21.29 -26.31 -21.37
CA ILE A 189 -21.60 -27.65 -21.90
C ILE A 189 -21.63 -27.65 -23.42
N GLU A 190 -22.18 -26.60 -24.03
CA GLU A 190 -22.23 -26.48 -25.48
C GLU A 190 -20.82 -26.35 -26.08
N THR A 191 -19.93 -25.53 -25.51
CA THR A 191 -18.53 -25.46 -25.99
C THR A 191 -17.81 -26.80 -25.84
N MET A 192 -18.06 -27.56 -24.77
CA MET A 192 -17.53 -28.92 -24.60
C MET A 192 -18.09 -29.90 -25.65
N LYS A 193 -19.39 -29.87 -25.94
CA LYS A 193 -20.02 -30.69 -27.00
C LYS A 193 -19.46 -30.35 -28.37
N GLN A 194 -19.29 -29.07 -28.69
CA GLN A 194 -18.70 -28.62 -29.95
C GLN A 194 -17.27 -29.13 -30.08
N SER A 195 -16.46 -28.98 -29.03
CA SER A 195 -15.07 -29.50 -29.01
C SER A 195 -15.03 -31.01 -29.28
N LYS A 196 -15.91 -31.78 -28.63
CA LYS A 196 -16.01 -33.24 -28.86
C LYS A 196 -16.41 -33.58 -30.30
N LYS A 197 -17.38 -32.87 -30.87
CA LYS A 197 -17.81 -33.08 -32.27
C LYS A 197 -16.69 -32.74 -33.26
N ILE A 198 -15.89 -31.70 -32.97
CA ILE A 198 -14.68 -31.38 -33.76
C ILE A 198 -13.70 -32.54 -33.74
N ALA A 199 -13.44 -33.15 -32.58
CA ALA A 199 -12.58 -34.33 -32.47
C ALA A 199 -13.09 -35.50 -33.33
N GLU A 200 -14.40 -35.76 -33.29
CA GLU A 200 -15.06 -36.80 -34.10
C GLU A 200 -14.93 -36.52 -35.62
N ASP A 201 -15.18 -35.27 -36.03
CA ASP A 201 -15.06 -34.83 -37.44
C ASP A 201 -13.62 -34.92 -37.97
N LEU A 202 -12.62 -34.77 -37.09
CA LEU A 202 -11.19 -34.87 -37.38
C LEU A 202 -10.63 -36.29 -37.20
N GLN A 203 -11.46 -37.24 -36.74
CA GLN A 203 -11.05 -38.61 -36.40
C GLN A 203 -9.93 -38.65 -35.34
N GLN A 204 -9.97 -37.74 -34.37
CA GLN A 204 -9.04 -37.67 -33.25
C GLN A 204 -9.67 -38.27 -31.99
N PRO A 205 -8.99 -39.19 -31.29
CA PRO A 205 -9.53 -39.81 -30.08
C PRO A 205 -9.68 -38.81 -28.93
N TYR A 206 -8.83 -37.78 -28.91
CA TYR A 206 -8.78 -36.76 -27.87
C TYR A 206 -8.62 -35.37 -28.50
N ILE A 207 -9.11 -34.34 -27.83
CA ILE A 207 -8.88 -32.94 -28.22
C ILE A 207 -8.61 -32.09 -26.98
N GLN A 208 -7.78 -31.08 -27.15
CA GLN A 208 -7.49 -30.09 -26.12
C GLN A 208 -8.39 -28.85 -26.28
N VAL A 209 -8.85 -28.31 -25.16
CA VAL A 209 -9.62 -27.07 -25.12
C VAL A 209 -9.05 -26.11 -24.08
N THR A 210 -8.82 -24.86 -24.46
CA THR A 210 -8.35 -23.81 -23.54
C THR A 210 -9.47 -22.86 -23.18
N TYR A 211 -9.55 -22.55 -21.89
CA TYR A 211 -10.53 -21.62 -21.32
C TYR A 211 -9.84 -20.67 -20.34
N ASP A 212 -10.41 -19.48 -20.14
CA ASP A 212 -10.11 -18.67 -18.97
C ASP A 212 -10.48 -19.42 -17.67
N LEU A 213 -10.07 -18.92 -16.50
CA LEU A 213 -10.35 -19.63 -15.24
C LEU A 213 -11.86 -19.70 -14.93
N ALA A 214 -12.65 -18.70 -15.33
CA ALA A 214 -14.07 -18.64 -15.01
C ALA A 214 -14.85 -19.75 -15.72
N ILE A 215 -14.47 -20.07 -16.96
CA ILE A 215 -15.04 -21.15 -17.77
C ILE A 215 -14.39 -22.50 -17.41
N ALA A 216 -13.06 -22.55 -17.28
CA ALA A 216 -12.31 -23.79 -17.03
C ALA A 216 -12.79 -24.52 -15.77
N LYS A 217 -13.04 -23.79 -14.68
CA LYS A 217 -13.54 -24.39 -13.42
C LYS A 217 -14.88 -25.10 -13.62
N VAL A 218 -15.79 -24.49 -14.37
CA VAL A 218 -17.13 -25.04 -14.63
C VAL A 218 -17.01 -26.25 -15.55
N ALA A 219 -16.17 -26.16 -16.58
CA ALA A 219 -15.89 -27.26 -17.50
C ALA A 219 -15.31 -28.50 -16.78
N LEU A 220 -14.36 -28.30 -15.86
CA LEU A 220 -13.78 -29.38 -15.04
C LEU A 220 -14.81 -30.01 -14.10
N GLN A 221 -15.69 -29.22 -13.49
CA GLN A 221 -16.79 -29.74 -12.65
C GLN A 221 -17.81 -30.54 -13.48
N ILE A 222 -18.18 -30.06 -14.68
CA ILE A 222 -19.04 -30.80 -15.61
C ILE A 222 -18.37 -32.10 -16.02
N GLN A 223 -17.10 -32.07 -16.41
CA GLN A 223 -16.35 -33.25 -16.84
C GLN A 223 -16.37 -34.35 -15.76
N ALA A 224 -16.20 -33.98 -14.49
CA ALA A 224 -16.28 -34.95 -13.40
C ALA A 224 -17.71 -35.41 -13.08
N THR A 225 -18.71 -34.54 -13.22
CA THR A 225 -20.11 -34.86 -12.96
C THR A 225 -20.73 -35.77 -14.04
N GLU A 226 -20.32 -35.59 -15.30
CA GLU A 226 -20.81 -36.32 -16.47
C GLU A 226 -19.87 -37.45 -16.90
N LYS A 227 -18.89 -37.82 -16.07
CA LYS A 227 -17.93 -38.88 -16.39
C LYS A 227 -18.67 -40.18 -16.81
N PRO A 228 -18.31 -40.81 -17.96
CA PRO A 228 -17.15 -40.56 -18.83
C PRO A 228 -17.43 -39.72 -20.10
N GLN A 229 -18.56 -39.01 -20.18
CA GLN A 229 -19.04 -38.37 -21.41
C GLN A 229 -18.01 -37.45 -22.11
N PHE A 230 -17.21 -36.75 -21.30
CA PHE A 230 -16.24 -35.74 -21.72
C PHE A 230 -14.79 -36.13 -21.38
N ASP A 231 -14.52 -37.41 -21.11
CA ASP A 231 -13.17 -37.92 -20.80
C ASP A 231 -12.22 -37.81 -22.00
N ASN A 232 -12.74 -37.51 -23.20
CA ASN A 232 -11.94 -37.26 -24.39
C ASN A 232 -11.45 -35.81 -24.55
N LEU A 233 -11.79 -34.91 -23.61
CA LEU A 233 -11.43 -33.49 -23.63
C LEU A 233 -10.34 -33.18 -22.59
N PHE A 234 -9.17 -32.73 -23.03
CA PHE A 234 -8.18 -32.17 -22.11
C PHE A 234 -8.44 -30.67 -21.91
N ILE A 235 -8.77 -30.25 -20.68
CA ILE A 235 -9.07 -28.84 -20.36
C ILE A 235 -7.82 -28.12 -19.87
N HIS A 236 -7.37 -27.12 -20.62
CA HIS A 236 -6.31 -26.19 -20.22
C HIS A 236 -6.88 -24.96 -19.51
N LEU A 237 -6.19 -24.50 -18.47
CA LEU A 237 -6.34 -23.13 -17.99
C LEU A 237 -5.49 -22.20 -18.84
N GLY A 238 -6.07 -21.07 -19.24
CA GLY A 238 -5.42 -20.00 -20.00
C GLY A 238 -4.11 -19.53 -19.36
N PRO A 239 -2.94 -19.82 -19.96
CA PRO A 239 -1.67 -19.45 -19.36
C PRO A 239 -1.44 -17.94 -19.29
N PHE A 240 -2.01 -17.15 -20.20
CA PHE A 240 -1.92 -15.69 -20.13
C PHE A 240 -2.64 -15.15 -18.89
N HIS A 241 -3.85 -15.65 -18.61
CA HIS A 241 -4.57 -15.29 -17.38
C HIS A 241 -3.86 -15.77 -16.10
N ILE A 242 -3.18 -16.93 -16.15
CA ILE A 242 -2.30 -17.38 -15.04
C ILE A 242 -1.17 -16.37 -14.82
N MET A 243 -0.50 -15.92 -15.88
CA MET A 243 0.58 -14.92 -15.79
C MET A 243 0.07 -13.58 -15.23
N MET A 244 -1.11 -13.10 -15.66
CA MET A 244 -1.73 -11.88 -15.10
C MET A 244 -2.02 -12.01 -13.61
N ALA A 245 -2.65 -13.12 -13.20
CA ALA A 245 -2.92 -13.39 -11.79
C ALA A 245 -1.61 -13.48 -10.97
N TYR A 246 -0.54 -14.00 -11.57
CA TYR A 246 0.78 -14.09 -10.95
C TYR A 246 1.41 -12.72 -10.77
N PHE A 247 1.37 -11.83 -11.78
CA PHE A 247 1.83 -10.46 -11.62
C PHE A 247 1.07 -9.69 -10.54
N LYS A 248 -0.26 -9.89 -10.44
CA LYS A 248 -1.05 -9.34 -9.33
C LYS A 248 -0.59 -9.85 -7.96
N ALA A 249 -0.21 -11.13 -7.87
CA ALA A 249 0.32 -11.71 -6.65
C ALA A 249 1.70 -11.12 -6.31
N VAL A 250 2.61 -11.01 -7.28
CA VAL A 250 3.92 -10.35 -7.14
C VAL A 250 3.78 -8.88 -6.73
N GLY A 251 2.84 -8.14 -7.33
CA GLY A 251 2.57 -6.75 -7.00
C GLY A 251 2.18 -6.54 -5.53
N LYS A 252 1.45 -7.49 -4.93
CA LYS A 252 1.18 -7.49 -3.49
C LYS A 252 2.45 -7.68 -2.64
N VAL A 253 3.46 -8.39 -3.14
CA VAL A 253 4.74 -8.60 -2.43
C VAL A 253 5.57 -7.32 -2.43
N ILE A 254 5.64 -6.63 -3.57
CA ILE A 254 6.47 -5.43 -3.75
C ILE A 254 5.75 -4.11 -3.44
N SER A 255 4.50 -4.17 -3.01
CA SER A 255 3.71 -2.99 -2.66
C SER A 255 4.39 -2.21 -1.53
N ASP A 256 4.64 -0.92 -1.77
CA ASP A 256 5.31 0.01 -0.86
C ASP A 256 6.68 -0.44 -0.34
N CYS A 257 7.43 -1.30 -1.04
CA CYS A 257 8.81 -1.64 -0.66
C CYS A 257 9.86 -0.60 -1.13
N GLY A 258 9.42 0.37 -1.95
CA GLY A 258 10.26 1.42 -2.54
C GLY A 258 10.64 1.17 -4.01
N LEU A 259 10.44 -0.05 -4.52
CA LEU A 259 10.80 -0.40 -5.90
C LEU A 259 9.99 0.37 -6.95
N SER A 260 8.70 0.63 -6.69
CA SER A 260 7.85 1.48 -7.53
C SER A 260 8.37 2.91 -7.61
N ASN A 261 8.86 3.47 -6.49
CA ASN A 261 9.47 4.80 -6.47
C ASN A 261 10.74 4.87 -7.32
N VAL A 262 11.59 3.84 -7.26
CA VAL A 262 12.80 3.74 -8.09
C VAL A 262 12.43 3.66 -9.58
N MET A 263 11.41 2.88 -9.94
CA MET A 263 10.92 2.80 -11.33
C MET A 263 10.35 4.13 -11.83
N VAL A 264 9.68 4.89 -10.98
CA VAL A 264 9.14 6.22 -11.34
C VAL A 264 10.27 7.24 -11.53
N GLU A 265 11.22 7.33 -10.60
CA GLU A 265 12.36 8.26 -10.70
C GLU A 265 13.26 7.94 -11.91
N SER A 266 13.46 6.66 -12.22
CA SER A 266 14.22 6.22 -13.40
C SER A 266 13.47 6.37 -14.73
N SER A 267 12.23 6.89 -14.71
CA SER A 267 11.36 7.02 -15.89
C SER A 267 11.05 5.68 -16.60
N LEU A 268 11.09 4.56 -15.86
CA LEU A 268 10.61 3.26 -16.35
C LEU A 268 9.08 3.15 -16.32
N LEU A 269 8.47 3.82 -15.35
CA LEU A 269 7.05 3.72 -15.04
C LEU A 269 6.47 5.12 -14.72
N ALA A 270 5.40 5.51 -15.40
CA ALA A 270 4.69 6.74 -15.06
C ALA A 270 3.94 6.58 -13.72
N ASN A 271 3.83 7.66 -12.93
CA ASN A 271 3.20 7.63 -11.61
C ASN A 271 1.73 7.14 -11.65
N GLY A 272 0.96 7.58 -12.66
CA GLY A 272 -0.43 7.14 -12.85
C GLY A 272 -0.58 5.65 -13.20
N SER A 273 0.50 5.03 -13.69
CA SER A 273 0.52 3.63 -14.13
C SER A 273 0.91 2.64 -13.02
N VAL A 274 1.27 3.12 -11.82
CA VAL A 274 1.77 2.28 -10.72
C VAL A 274 0.72 1.27 -10.26
N ASN A 275 -0.52 1.71 -10.03
CA ASN A 275 -1.58 0.83 -9.53
C ASN A 275 -1.90 -0.29 -10.53
N GLY A 276 -2.04 0.03 -11.82
CA GLY A 276 -2.31 -0.99 -12.83
C GLY A 276 -1.12 -1.94 -13.07
N PHE A 277 0.11 -1.52 -12.78
CA PHE A 277 1.28 -2.40 -12.73
C PHE A 277 1.25 -3.34 -11.52
N LEU A 278 0.99 -2.83 -10.32
CA LEU A 278 0.90 -3.64 -9.08
C LEU A 278 -0.30 -4.60 -9.11
N ASP A 279 -1.41 -4.21 -9.72
CA ASP A 279 -2.59 -5.05 -9.87
C ASP A 279 -2.46 -6.10 -10.99
N GLY A 280 -1.37 -6.08 -11.77
CA GLY A 280 -1.17 -6.97 -12.91
C GLY A 280 -2.11 -6.73 -14.09
N LYS A 281 -2.90 -5.64 -14.08
CA LYS A 281 -3.87 -5.28 -15.13
C LYS A 281 -3.17 -4.85 -16.42
N HIS A 282 -2.05 -4.13 -16.32
CA HIS A 282 -1.26 -3.72 -17.48
C HIS A 282 -0.26 -4.81 -17.90
N PHE A 283 -0.77 -5.92 -18.44
CA PHE A 283 0.03 -7.11 -18.74
C PHE A 283 1.30 -6.84 -19.56
N ASN A 284 1.19 -6.10 -20.67
CA ASN A 284 2.34 -5.78 -21.53
C ASN A 284 3.42 -4.99 -20.78
N ARG A 285 3.01 -4.10 -19.86
CA ARG A 285 3.91 -3.32 -19.01
C ARG A 285 4.58 -4.21 -17.97
N CYS A 286 3.84 -5.08 -17.30
CA CYS A 286 4.38 -6.07 -16.34
C CYS A 286 5.38 -7.01 -17.01
N LYS A 287 5.02 -7.59 -18.17
CA LYS A 287 5.86 -8.48 -18.99
C LYS A 287 7.19 -7.84 -19.42
N ARG A 288 7.22 -6.51 -19.60
CA ARG A 288 8.43 -5.77 -19.96
C ARG A 288 9.25 -5.35 -18.73
N LEU A 289 8.61 -4.75 -17.74
CA LEU A 289 9.29 -4.08 -16.63
C LEU A 289 9.82 -5.05 -15.58
N HIS A 290 9.09 -6.10 -15.22
CA HIS A 290 9.57 -7.04 -14.20
C HIS A 290 10.91 -7.69 -14.59
N PRO A 291 11.09 -8.24 -15.81
CA PRO A 291 12.39 -8.78 -16.23
C PRO A 291 13.51 -7.73 -16.28
N LEU A 292 13.22 -6.50 -16.71
CA LEU A 292 14.22 -5.42 -16.77
C LEU A 292 14.70 -5.01 -15.37
N VAL A 293 13.76 -4.85 -14.43
CA VAL A 293 14.07 -4.50 -13.04
C VAL A 293 14.81 -5.63 -12.34
N THR A 294 14.39 -6.87 -12.54
CA THR A 294 15.08 -8.07 -12.03
C THR A 294 16.51 -8.14 -12.57
N LEU A 295 16.72 -7.93 -13.87
CA LEU A 295 18.06 -7.86 -14.46
C LEU A 295 18.93 -6.77 -13.81
N GLY A 296 18.38 -5.56 -13.64
CA GLY A 296 19.11 -4.47 -13.00
C GLY A 296 19.53 -4.78 -11.57
N LEU A 297 18.64 -5.39 -10.77
CA LEU A 297 18.96 -5.83 -9.41
C LEU A 297 19.99 -6.97 -9.41
N GLU A 298 19.86 -7.95 -10.30
CA GLU A 298 20.85 -9.04 -10.43
C GLU A 298 22.24 -8.53 -10.83
N ILE A 299 22.34 -7.52 -11.70
CA ILE A 299 23.63 -6.91 -12.04
C ILE A 299 24.22 -6.17 -10.84
N LEU A 300 23.41 -5.45 -10.05
CA LEU A 300 23.87 -4.79 -8.83
C LEU A 300 24.40 -5.81 -7.81
N HIS A 301 23.69 -6.92 -7.64
CA HIS A 301 24.11 -8.03 -6.78
C HIS A 301 25.40 -8.70 -7.29
N PHE A 302 25.50 -8.95 -8.60
CA PHE A 302 26.69 -9.53 -9.22
C PHE A 302 27.92 -8.63 -9.11
N LYS A 303 27.76 -7.31 -9.31
CA LYS A 303 28.86 -6.34 -9.12
C LYS A 303 29.37 -6.34 -7.69
N TRP A 304 28.48 -6.53 -6.71
CA TRP A 304 28.89 -6.66 -5.32
C TRP A 304 29.61 -7.98 -5.04
N PHE A 305 29.11 -9.09 -5.55
CA PHE A 305 29.84 -10.36 -5.47
C PHE A 305 31.29 -10.22 -5.97
N LEU A 306 31.50 -9.59 -7.12
CA LEU A 306 32.85 -9.36 -7.67
C LEU A 306 33.70 -8.46 -6.76
N GLN A 307 33.12 -7.40 -6.19
CA GLN A 307 33.83 -6.48 -5.29
C GLN A 307 34.19 -7.13 -3.96
N HIS A 308 33.28 -7.93 -3.39
CA HIS A 308 33.47 -8.59 -2.09
C HIS A 308 34.59 -9.64 -2.16
N ASP A 309 34.59 -10.45 -3.23
CA ASP A 309 35.58 -11.52 -3.43
C ASP A 309 36.83 -11.02 -4.19
N ASN A 310 36.91 -9.71 -4.50
CA ASN A 310 37.98 -9.08 -5.26
C ASN A 310 38.29 -9.80 -6.59
N ILE A 311 37.24 -10.20 -7.30
CA ILE A 311 37.31 -10.97 -8.55
C ILE A 311 37.37 -10.01 -9.74
N THR A 312 38.34 -10.23 -10.63
CA THR A 312 38.42 -9.54 -11.92
C THR A 312 38.14 -10.52 -13.05
N LEU A 313 37.25 -10.15 -13.97
CA LEU A 313 36.95 -10.94 -15.17
C LEU A 313 38.12 -10.85 -16.16
N THR A 314 38.65 -11.99 -16.58
CA THR A 314 39.76 -12.07 -17.54
C THR A 314 39.26 -12.06 -18.99
N ASP A 315 40.12 -11.68 -19.94
CA ASP A 315 39.75 -11.57 -21.36
C ASP A 315 39.25 -12.90 -21.96
N ASP A 316 39.81 -14.04 -21.53
CA ASP A 316 39.36 -15.38 -21.94
C ASP A 316 37.94 -15.72 -21.45
N MET A 317 37.55 -15.25 -20.26
CA MET A 317 36.17 -15.39 -19.77
C MET A 317 35.21 -14.53 -20.59
N ILE A 318 35.63 -13.32 -20.97
CA ILE A 318 34.81 -12.40 -21.77
C ILE A 318 34.60 -12.95 -23.20
N GLU A 319 35.65 -13.51 -23.81
CA GLU A 319 35.53 -14.17 -25.13
C GLU A 319 34.61 -15.40 -25.06
N GLU A 320 34.67 -16.17 -23.98
CA GLU A 320 33.75 -17.29 -23.77
C GLU A 320 32.29 -16.83 -23.63
N VAL A 321 32.03 -15.76 -22.87
CA VAL A 321 30.69 -15.15 -22.78
C VAL A 321 30.20 -14.73 -24.16
N LYS A 322 31.04 -14.08 -24.98
CA LYS A 322 30.68 -13.70 -26.37
C LYS A 322 30.36 -14.91 -27.25
N ARG A 323 31.09 -16.02 -27.10
CA ARG A 323 30.81 -17.28 -27.81
C ARG A 323 29.44 -17.83 -27.43
N LEU A 324 29.14 -17.89 -26.13
CA LEU A 324 27.90 -18.44 -25.59
C LEU A 324 26.64 -17.65 -26.00
N GLN A 325 26.75 -16.34 -26.27
CA GLN A 325 25.64 -15.52 -26.79
C GLN A 325 25.11 -15.98 -28.16
N LYS A 326 25.89 -16.77 -28.90
CA LYS A 326 25.54 -17.30 -30.22
C LYS A 326 25.41 -18.81 -30.24
N CYS A 327 25.61 -19.46 -29.09
CA CYS A 327 25.57 -20.91 -28.98
C CYS A 327 24.12 -21.38 -28.89
N GLU A 328 23.76 -22.40 -29.68
CA GLU A 328 22.42 -22.96 -29.59
C GLU A 328 22.19 -23.63 -28.22
N VAL A 329 20.96 -23.56 -27.72
CA VAL A 329 20.60 -24.16 -26.41
C VAL A 329 20.98 -25.64 -26.37
N SER A 330 20.79 -26.41 -27.45
CA SER A 330 21.14 -27.83 -27.53
C SER A 330 22.63 -28.09 -27.22
N SER A 331 23.52 -27.26 -27.77
CA SER A 331 24.98 -27.33 -27.64
C SER A 331 25.56 -26.48 -26.51
N PHE A 332 24.73 -25.79 -25.71
CA PHE A 332 25.18 -24.88 -24.68
C PHE A 332 25.99 -25.61 -23.61
N ASN A 333 27.28 -25.26 -23.50
CA ASN A 333 28.21 -25.76 -22.50
C ASN A 333 29.30 -24.71 -22.24
N VAL A 334 29.58 -24.42 -20.97
CA VAL A 334 30.65 -23.52 -20.55
C VAL A 334 31.98 -24.29 -20.59
N GLU A 335 32.85 -23.94 -21.52
CA GLU A 335 34.13 -24.63 -21.76
C GLU A 335 35.28 -24.00 -20.96
N ASN A 336 35.20 -22.70 -20.68
CA ASN A 336 36.19 -22.01 -19.85
C ASN A 336 36.01 -22.37 -18.37
N GLU A 337 36.99 -23.06 -17.78
CA GLU A 337 36.93 -23.49 -16.38
C GLU A 337 36.88 -22.31 -15.39
N ASN A 338 37.56 -21.19 -15.66
CA ASN A 338 37.50 -20.00 -14.80
C ASN A 338 36.10 -19.39 -14.79
N LEU A 339 35.46 -19.30 -15.96
CA LEU A 339 34.07 -18.82 -16.07
C LEU A 339 33.11 -19.77 -15.38
N LYS A 340 33.32 -21.09 -15.52
CA LYS A 340 32.51 -22.10 -14.86
C LYS A 340 32.62 -22.04 -13.34
N GLU A 341 33.84 -21.88 -12.81
CA GLU A 341 34.09 -21.67 -11.38
C GLU A 341 33.42 -20.37 -10.90
N LEU A 342 33.57 -19.26 -11.64
CA LEU A 342 32.92 -17.99 -11.33
C LEU A 342 31.39 -18.14 -11.23
N MET A 343 30.77 -18.80 -12.22
CA MET A 343 29.32 -19.01 -12.24
C MET A 343 28.87 -19.88 -11.06
N ASN A 344 29.63 -20.91 -10.71
CA ASN A 344 29.34 -21.75 -9.54
C ASN A 344 29.45 -20.97 -8.23
N ASN A 345 30.50 -20.15 -8.07
CA ASN A 345 30.69 -19.30 -6.90
C ASN A 345 29.58 -18.24 -6.79
N TYR A 346 29.17 -17.66 -7.92
CA TYR A 346 28.06 -16.71 -7.92
C TYR A 346 26.73 -17.37 -7.57
N GLU A 347 26.49 -18.61 -8.00
CA GLU A 347 25.30 -19.37 -7.59
C GLU A 347 25.29 -19.64 -6.08
N ILE A 348 26.44 -20.02 -5.50
CA ILE A 348 26.59 -20.14 -4.04
C ILE A 348 26.26 -18.80 -3.37
N TYR A 349 26.79 -17.70 -3.88
CA TYR A 349 26.53 -16.36 -3.35
C TYR A 349 25.05 -15.97 -3.43
N LYS A 350 24.34 -16.31 -4.52
CA LYS A 350 22.87 -16.14 -4.61
C LYS A 350 22.15 -16.93 -3.50
N GLN A 351 22.55 -18.18 -3.26
CA GLN A 351 21.95 -19.00 -2.21
C GLN A 351 22.20 -18.43 -0.81
N GLN A 352 23.41 -17.91 -0.54
CA GLN A 352 23.74 -17.22 0.71
C GLN A 352 22.86 -15.98 0.94
N SER A 353 22.65 -15.17 -0.10
CA SER A 353 21.71 -14.03 -0.04
C SER A 353 20.28 -14.48 0.24
N LEU A 354 19.80 -15.54 -0.41
CA LEU A 354 18.47 -16.12 -0.18
C LEU A 354 18.30 -16.70 1.22
N ASN A 355 19.39 -17.15 1.84
CA ASN A 355 19.42 -17.60 3.23
C ASN A 355 19.55 -16.46 4.25
N GLY A 356 19.74 -15.22 3.79
CA GLY A 356 19.83 -14.03 4.64
C GLY A 356 21.23 -13.70 5.15
N GLU A 357 22.28 -14.38 4.67
CA GLU A 357 23.67 -14.17 5.11
C GLU A 357 24.17 -12.74 4.79
N HIS A 358 23.66 -12.15 3.70
CA HIS A 358 23.95 -10.77 3.28
C HIS A 358 22.93 -9.74 3.81
N GLY A 359 22.10 -10.13 4.77
CA GLY A 359 21.11 -9.27 5.41
C GLY A 359 19.70 -9.40 4.85
N LYS A 360 18.72 -9.01 5.66
CA LYS A 360 17.29 -9.21 5.37
C LYS A 360 16.79 -8.44 4.15
N THR A 361 17.32 -7.23 3.92
CA THR A 361 16.97 -6.44 2.73
C THR A 361 17.48 -7.10 1.46
N SER A 362 18.73 -7.56 1.42
CA SER A 362 19.29 -8.35 0.31
C SER A 362 18.46 -9.60 0.04
N GLN A 363 18.12 -10.34 1.10
CA GLN A 363 17.28 -11.55 1.02
C GLN A 363 15.93 -11.27 0.35
N PHE A 364 15.22 -10.22 0.76
CA PHE A 364 13.92 -9.86 0.18
C PHE A 364 13.99 -9.58 -1.33
N TYR A 365 14.99 -8.82 -1.79
CA TYR A 365 15.13 -8.53 -3.22
C TYR A 365 15.58 -9.75 -4.03
N MET A 366 16.35 -10.67 -3.44
CA MET A 366 16.64 -11.97 -4.06
C MET A 366 15.40 -12.87 -4.16
N ILE A 367 14.51 -12.85 -3.16
CA ILE A 367 13.22 -13.53 -3.25
C ILE A 367 12.39 -12.94 -4.40
N TYR A 368 12.34 -11.61 -4.53
CA TYR A 368 11.65 -10.98 -5.67
C TYR A 368 12.26 -11.40 -7.03
N ILE A 369 13.59 -11.47 -7.13
CA ILE A 369 14.28 -11.97 -8.34
C ILE A 369 13.82 -13.40 -8.66
N ASN A 370 13.82 -14.31 -7.68
CA ASN A 370 13.36 -15.69 -7.86
C ASN A 370 11.89 -15.76 -8.29
N LEU A 371 11.01 -14.93 -7.72
CA LEU A 371 9.61 -14.86 -8.12
C LEU A 371 9.45 -14.49 -9.61
N ILE A 372 10.28 -13.58 -10.12
CA ILE A 372 10.26 -13.22 -11.55
C ILE A 372 10.90 -14.32 -12.40
N HIS A 373 11.92 -15.02 -11.93
CA HIS A 373 12.48 -16.19 -12.63
C HIS A 373 11.45 -17.31 -12.82
N HIS A 374 10.56 -17.56 -11.84
CA HIS A 374 9.43 -18.49 -12.04
C HIS A 374 8.52 -18.03 -13.19
N TYR A 375 8.24 -16.73 -13.31
CA TYR A 375 7.51 -16.19 -14.46
C TYR A 375 8.28 -16.38 -15.79
N LEU A 376 9.59 -16.11 -15.80
CA LEU A 376 10.42 -16.31 -17.00
C LEU A 376 10.44 -17.77 -17.43
N ASN A 377 10.51 -18.72 -16.49
CA ASN A 377 10.43 -20.16 -16.79
C ASN A 377 9.05 -20.57 -17.33
N LEU A 378 7.96 -20.01 -16.80
CA LEU A 378 6.63 -20.20 -17.37
C LEU A 378 6.54 -19.62 -18.80
N SER A 379 7.08 -18.43 -19.04
CA SER A 379 7.12 -17.88 -20.40
C SER A 379 8.03 -18.68 -21.33
N ARG A 380 9.16 -19.21 -20.83
CA ARG A 380 10.14 -20.00 -21.59
C ARG A 380 9.52 -21.31 -22.05
N SER A 381 8.87 -22.03 -21.13
CA SER A 381 8.23 -23.31 -21.43
C SER A 381 7.23 -23.21 -22.58
N ILE A 382 6.38 -22.18 -22.59
CA ILE A 382 5.42 -21.94 -23.67
C ILE A 382 6.14 -21.55 -24.97
N ARG A 383 7.08 -20.59 -24.91
CA ARG A 383 7.78 -20.06 -26.09
C ARG A 383 8.64 -21.10 -26.80
N ALA A 384 9.30 -21.97 -26.02
CA ALA A 384 10.10 -23.08 -26.51
C ALA A 384 9.24 -24.30 -26.88
N GLY A 385 8.08 -24.49 -26.25
CA GLY A 385 7.30 -25.73 -26.34
C GLY A 385 7.82 -26.83 -25.41
N ASP A 386 8.51 -26.46 -24.32
CA ASP A 386 9.07 -27.38 -23.33
C ASP A 386 7.99 -27.77 -22.30
N PHE A 387 7.37 -28.94 -22.52
CA PHE A 387 6.27 -29.42 -21.68
C PHE A 387 6.70 -29.80 -20.27
N GLU A 388 7.92 -30.30 -20.10
CA GLU A 388 8.43 -30.70 -18.80
C GLU A 388 8.67 -29.46 -17.94
N LEU A 389 9.31 -28.41 -18.49
CA LEU A 389 9.47 -27.13 -17.79
C LEU A 389 8.12 -26.49 -17.46
N PHE A 390 7.11 -26.64 -18.33
CA PHE A 390 5.76 -26.15 -18.05
C PHE A 390 5.14 -26.83 -16.82
N LYS A 391 5.30 -28.15 -16.70
CA LYS A 391 4.82 -28.90 -15.52
C LYS A 391 5.55 -28.51 -14.24
N SER A 392 6.88 -28.34 -14.27
CA SER A 392 7.68 -28.09 -13.07
C SER A 392 7.50 -26.69 -12.47
N VAL A 393 7.24 -25.69 -13.31
CA VAL A 393 7.13 -24.29 -12.84
C VAL A 393 5.74 -23.95 -12.27
N LEU A 394 4.67 -24.59 -12.75
CA LEU A 394 3.29 -24.33 -12.30
C LEU A 394 3.10 -24.50 -10.77
N PRO A 395 3.65 -25.54 -10.12
CA PRO A 395 3.62 -25.64 -8.66
C PRO A 395 4.26 -24.43 -7.96
N LYS A 396 5.40 -23.93 -8.46
CA LYS A 396 6.07 -22.75 -7.87
C LYS A 396 5.24 -21.47 -8.03
N ILE A 397 4.61 -21.27 -9.20
CA ILE A 397 3.62 -20.20 -9.43
C ILE A 397 2.44 -20.31 -8.44
N THR A 398 1.96 -21.53 -8.22
CA THR A 398 0.82 -21.82 -7.35
C THR A 398 1.08 -21.48 -5.88
N ASN A 399 2.33 -21.64 -5.41
CA ASN A 399 2.71 -21.29 -4.02
C ASN A 399 2.36 -19.83 -3.69
N LEU A 400 2.62 -18.91 -4.63
CA LEU A 400 2.32 -17.50 -4.44
C LEU A 400 0.81 -17.22 -4.44
N PHE A 401 0.00 -17.99 -5.17
CA PHE A 401 -1.46 -17.86 -5.15
C PHE A 401 -2.07 -18.17 -3.78
N PHE A 402 -1.52 -19.17 -3.06
CA PHE A 402 -1.94 -19.47 -1.69
C PHE A 402 -1.60 -18.33 -0.72
N MET A 403 -0.40 -17.76 -0.82
CA MET A 403 0.02 -16.67 0.07
C MET A 403 -0.67 -15.34 -0.20
N CYS A 404 -0.84 -14.98 -1.46
CA CYS A 404 -1.34 -13.66 -1.87
C CYS A 404 -2.86 -13.64 -2.08
N ASN A 405 -3.60 -14.58 -1.48
CA ASN A 405 -5.07 -14.66 -1.52
C ASN A 405 -5.66 -14.67 -2.94
N GLN A 406 -5.17 -15.57 -3.78
CA GLN A 406 -5.77 -15.89 -5.09
C GLN A 406 -6.42 -17.28 -5.05
N PRO A 407 -7.45 -17.51 -4.21
CA PRO A 407 -7.92 -18.86 -3.87
C PRO A 407 -8.45 -19.66 -5.06
N ASN A 408 -9.05 -19.01 -6.06
CA ASN A 408 -9.53 -19.70 -7.26
C ASN A 408 -8.34 -20.22 -8.09
N TYR A 409 -7.36 -19.37 -8.39
CA TYR A 409 -6.15 -19.81 -9.09
C TYR A 409 -5.37 -20.84 -8.27
N ALA A 410 -5.20 -20.63 -6.96
CA ALA A 410 -4.55 -21.58 -6.06
C ALA A 410 -5.15 -22.99 -6.16
N ARG A 411 -6.47 -23.10 -6.03
CA ARG A 411 -7.21 -24.38 -6.12
C ARG A 411 -7.09 -25.02 -7.51
N TRP A 412 -7.42 -24.26 -8.55
CA TRP A 412 -7.59 -24.83 -9.89
C TRP A 412 -6.27 -25.09 -10.60
N THR A 413 -5.20 -24.34 -10.28
CA THR A 413 -3.86 -24.67 -10.77
C THR A 413 -3.31 -25.93 -10.11
N VAL A 414 -3.63 -26.24 -8.84
CA VAL A 414 -3.32 -27.56 -8.24
C VAL A 414 -3.97 -28.68 -9.05
N LYS A 415 -5.27 -28.55 -9.36
CA LYS A 415 -5.97 -29.57 -10.17
C LYS A 415 -5.40 -29.69 -11.58
N TYR A 416 -5.02 -28.57 -12.17
CA TYR A 416 -4.41 -28.56 -13.49
C TYR A 416 -3.04 -29.24 -13.52
N SER A 417 -2.18 -28.97 -12.53
CA SER A 417 -0.90 -29.66 -12.38
C SER A 417 -1.09 -31.17 -12.21
N ASP A 418 -2.07 -31.62 -11.40
CA ASP A 418 -2.43 -33.04 -11.26
C ASP A 418 -2.87 -33.68 -12.60
N ASN A 419 -3.66 -32.95 -13.39
CA ASN A 419 -4.08 -33.43 -14.71
C ASN A 419 -2.90 -33.51 -15.69
N LEU A 420 -2.03 -32.50 -15.72
CA LEU A 420 -0.86 -32.42 -16.60
C LEU A 420 0.13 -33.57 -16.34
N SER A 421 0.37 -33.92 -15.07
CA SER A 421 1.27 -35.01 -14.70
C SER A 421 0.79 -36.38 -15.19
N ARG A 422 -0.52 -36.54 -15.43
CA ARG A 422 -1.13 -37.81 -15.85
C ARG A 422 -1.52 -37.85 -17.32
N VAL A 423 -1.14 -36.85 -18.12
CA VAL A 423 -1.50 -36.81 -19.55
C VAL A 423 -0.99 -38.04 -20.31
N ALA A 424 0.21 -38.53 -19.98
CA ALA A 424 0.75 -39.73 -20.63
C ALA A 424 -0.15 -40.98 -20.44
N GLU A 425 -0.83 -41.07 -19.30
CA GLU A 425 -1.73 -42.18 -18.96
C GLU A 425 -3.15 -41.96 -19.47
N THR A 426 -3.63 -40.71 -19.39
CA THR A 426 -5.05 -40.36 -19.63
C THR A 426 -5.33 -39.89 -21.07
N TYR A 427 -4.34 -39.30 -21.75
CA TYR A 427 -4.44 -38.76 -23.11
C TYR A 427 -3.14 -39.01 -23.90
N PRO A 428 -2.76 -40.27 -24.18
CA PRO A 428 -1.46 -40.62 -24.75
C PRO A 428 -1.15 -39.95 -26.09
N ASP A 429 -2.16 -39.75 -26.96
CA ASP A 429 -1.96 -39.07 -28.25
C ASP A 429 -1.71 -37.55 -28.08
N LEU A 430 -2.40 -36.92 -27.12
CA LEU A 430 -2.15 -35.51 -26.80
C LEU A 430 -0.80 -35.33 -26.10
N TYR A 431 -0.35 -36.30 -25.31
CA TYR A 431 0.98 -36.27 -24.68
C TYR A 431 2.08 -36.07 -25.72
N GLN A 432 2.03 -36.82 -26.83
CA GLN A 432 3.00 -36.66 -27.93
C GLN A 432 2.92 -35.25 -28.54
N GLY A 433 1.72 -34.71 -28.73
CA GLY A 433 1.53 -33.34 -29.20
C GLY A 433 2.10 -32.30 -28.22
N PHE A 434 1.90 -32.48 -26.93
CA PHE A 434 2.44 -31.58 -25.90
C PHE A 434 3.97 -31.62 -25.85
N GLN A 435 4.58 -32.80 -26.01
CA GLN A 435 6.04 -32.92 -26.16
C GLN A 435 6.59 -32.19 -27.41
N GLN A 436 5.73 -31.93 -28.40
CA GLN A 436 6.04 -31.10 -29.58
C GLN A 436 5.64 -29.62 -29.40
N GLY A 437 5.25 -29.21 -28.19
CA GLY A 437 4.87 -27.83 -27.89
C GLY A 437 3.45 -27.46 -28.28
N CYS A 438 2.55 -28.42 -28.52
CA CYS A 438 1.14 -28.18 -28.89
C CYS A 438 0.28 -27.74 -27.69
N PHE A 439 0.80 -26.91 -26.80
CA PHE A 439 0.09 -26.22 -25.70
C PHE A 439 0.32 -24.69 -25.75
N GLY A 440 0.93 -24.23 -26.84
CA GLY A 440 1.09 -22.82 -27.22
C GLY A 440 1.00 -22.69 -28.74
N ILE A 441 0.69 -21.48 -29.23
CA ILE A 441 0.47 -21.23 -30.66
C ILE A 441 1.65 -20.46 -31.26
N LYS A 442 2.20 -20.98 -32.35
CA LYS A 442 3.26 -20.38 -33.15
C LYS A 442 2.73 -19.89 -34.50
N ARG A 443 2.59 -18.57 -34.64
CA ARG A 443 2.10 -17.93 -35.88
C ARG A 443 3.21 -17.57 -36.86
N THR A 444 4.48 -17.61 -36.46
CA THR A 444 5.62 -17.14 -37.26
C THR A 444 6.71 -18.20 -37.35
N ALA A 445 7.53 -18.19 -38.40
CA ALA A 445 8.69 -19.07 -38.53
C ALA A 445 9.85 -18.73 -37.57
N LYS A 446 9.71 -17.69 -36.73
CA LYS A 446 10.77 -17.26 -35.80
C LYS A 446 10.87 -18.23 -34.62
N SER A 447 12.10 -18.53 -34.19
CA SER A 447 12.36 -19.32 -32.98
C SER A 447 11.80 -18.60 -31.73
N PHE A 448 11.49 -19.35 -30.67
CA PHE A 448 11.05 -18.82 -29.37
C PHE A 448 9.81 -17.88 -29.44
N SER A 449 8.92 -18.13 -30.41
CA SER A 449 7.79 -17.25 -30.76
C SER A 449 6.40 -17.77 -30.41
N ARG A 450 6.29 -18.97 -29.82
CA ARG A 450 5.01 -19.51 -29.33
C ARG A 450 4.39 -18.60 -28.27
N GLN A 451 3.06 -18.54 -28.26
CA GLN A 451 2.28 -17.69 -27.35
C GLN A 451 1.24 -18.52 -26.58
N PRO A 452 0.81 -18.06 -25.39
CA PRO A 452 -0.37 -18.62 -24.73
C PRO A 452 -1.58 -18.63 -25.67
N ILE A 453 -2.33 -19.73 -25.67
CA ILE A 453 -3.48 -19.94 -26.56
C ILE A 453 -4.56 -18.88 -26.32
N ASP A 454 -4.87 -18.60 -25.05
CA ASP A 454 -5.85 -17.58 -24.65
C ASP A 454 -5.41 -16.16 -25.05
N LEU A 455 -4.12 -15.83 -25.01
CA LEU A 455 -3.62 -14.55 -25.53
C LEU A 455 -3.79 -14.44 -27.06
N VAL A 456 -3.64 -15.54 -27.80
CA VAL A 456 -3.83 -15.53 -29.25
C VAL A 456 -5.30 -15.34 -29.60
N LEU A 457 -6.23 -15.91 -28.82
CA LEU A 457 -7.66 -15.63 -28.95
C LEU A 457 -7.93 -14.13 -28.80
N GLU A 458 -7.40 -13.50 -27.75
CA GLU A 458 -7.52 -12.05 -27.52
C GLU A 458 -6.96 -11.20 -28.66
N GLN A 459 -5.83 -11.61 -29.23
CA GLN A 459 -5.15 -10.87 -30.30
C GLN A 459 -5.69 -11.16 -31.71
N THR A 460 -6.58 -12.12 -31.88
CA THR A 460 -7.14 -12.51 -33.20
C THR A 460 -8.62 -12.21 -33.21
N ILE A 461 -9.46 -13.17 -32.83
CA ILE A 461 -10.91 -13.03 -32.95
C ILE A 461 -11.46 -11.82 -32.18
N ASN A 462 -10.96 -11.53 -30.97
CA ASN A 462 -11.43 -10.38 -30.19
C ASN A 462 -10.96 -9.03 -30.78
N ALA A 463 -9.70 -8.95 -31.22
CA ALA A 463 -9.13 -7.76 -31.81
C ALA A 463 -9.64 -7.48 -33.25
N ASP A 464 -9.68 -8.49 -34.11
CA ASP A 464 -10.16 -8.41 -35.51
C ASP A 464 -11.66 -8.06 -35.57
N ALA A 465 -12.43 -8.44 -34.54
CA ALA A 465 -13.81 -8.04 -34.38
C ALA A 465 -13.99 -6.53 -34.14
N ALA A 466 -13.01 -5.86 -33.53
CA ALA A 466 -13.14 -4.55 -32.90
C ALA A 466 -12.64 -3.38 -33.76
N ARG A 467 -13.46 -2.31 -33.85
CA ARG A 467 -12.96 -0.96 -34.19
C ARG A 467 -12.57 -0.30 -32.87
N ARG A 468 -11.31 0.11 -32.72
CA ARG A 468 -10.72 0.62 -31.46
C ARG A 468 -11.36 1.89 -30.87
N LEU A 469 -12.30 2.55 -31.55
CA LEU A 469 -12.72 3.92 -31.22
C LEU A 469 -14.24 4.17 -31.06
N THR A 470 -15.12 3.19 -31.27
CA THR A 470 -16.58 3.45 -31.19
C THR A 470 -17.34 2.23 -30.70
N GLY A 471 -18.03 2.35 -29.57
CA GLY A 471 -19.07 1.40 -29.14
C GLY A 471 -20.12 1.19 -30.24
N VAL A 472 -20.79 0.03 -30.21
CA VAL A 472 -21.81 -0.30 -31.20
C VAL A 472 -23.11 0.45 -30.85
N ILE A 473 -23.37 1.57 -31.52
CA ILE A 473 -24.57 2.39 -31.27
C ILE A 473 -25.78 1.80 -32.04
N HIS A 474 -26.92 1.64 -31.34
CA HIS A 474 -28.25 1.24 -31.87
C HIS A 474 -28.46 -0.17 -32.44
N PHE A 475 -27.41 -0.99 -32.59
CA PHE A 475 -27.52 -2.34 -33.18
C PHE A 475 -28.19 -3.40 -32.27
N THR A 476 -28.19 -3.18 -30.95
CA THR A 476 -28.53 -4.18 -29.92
C THR A 476 -30.02 -4.33 -29.63
N ASN A 477 -30.87 -3.43 -30.12
CA ASN A 477 -32.32 -3.48 -29.89
C ASN A 477 -33.05 -4.53 -30.75
N SER A 478 -32.36 -5.17 -31.70
CA SER A 478 -32.92 -6.23 -32.55
C SER A 478 -32.14 -7.53 -32.38
N ILE A 479 -32.80 -8.57 -31.88
CA ILE A 479 -32.18 -9.91 -31.71
C ILE A 479 -31.79 -10.48 -33.07
N SER A 480 -32.61 -10.30 -34.11
CA SER A 480 -32.30 -10.76 -35.47
C SER A 480 -31.13 -10.01 -36.10
N ALA A 481 -30.92 -8.73 -35.77
CA ALA A 481 -29.72 -8.01 -36.17
C ALA A 481 -28.49 -8.57 -35.43
N ARG A 482 -28.56 -8.69 -34.09
CA ARG A 482 -27.51 -9.28 -33.26
C ARG A 482 -27.08 -10.66 -33.75
N GLN A 483 -28.03 -11.56 -34.00
CA GLN A 483 -27.76 -12.90 -34.50
C GLN A 483 -27.16 -12.90 -35.91
N ARG A 484 -27.59 -12.00 -36.80
CA ARG A 484 -27.03 -11.86 -38.15
C ARG A 484 -25.55 -11.51 -38.10
N TRP A 485 -25.19 -10.55 -37.23
CA TRP A 485 -23.82 -10.11 -37.00
C TRP A 485 -22.98 -11.15 -36.25
N ALA A 486 -23.54 -11.83 -35.24
CA ALA A 486 -22.82 -12.89 -34.54
C ALA A 486 -22.56 -14.10 -35.45
N ARG A 487 -23.55 -14.53 -36.26
CA ARG A 487 -23.44 -15.75 -37.11
C ARG A 487 -22.60 -15.60 -38.37
N ASN A 488 -22.41 -14.37 -38.88
CA ASN A 488 -21.49 -14.12 -39.98
C ASN A 488 -20.13 -13.58 -39.48
N HIS A 489 -19.91 -13.60 -38.16
CA HIS A 489 -18.72 -13.05 -37.53
C HIS A 489 -17.44 -13.73 -38.03
N ASP A 490 -17.44 -15.06 -38.04
CA ASP A 490 -16.33 -15.89 -38.54
C ASP A 490 -15.97 -15.57 -39.99
N VAL A 491 -16.99 -15.43 -40.86
CA VAL A 491 -16.82 -15.12 -42.27
C VAL A 491 -16.23 -13.72 -42.44
N ARG A 492 -16.75 -12.73 -41.70
CA ARG A 492 -16.24 -11.35 -41.76
C ARG A 492 -14.82 -11.24 -41.25
N SER A 493 -14.52 -11.82 -40.09
CA SER A 493 -13.16 -11.85 -39.54
C SER A 493 -12.22 -12.54 -40.52
N THR A 494 -12.62 -13.65 -41.14
CA THR A 494 -11.81 -14.34 -42.17
C THR A 494 -11.54 -13.47 -43.40
N ILE A 495 -12.55 -12.76 -43.92
CA ILE A 495 -12.38 -11.84 -45.07
C ILE A 495 -11.46 -10.69 -44.69
N ILE A 496 -11.66 -10.07 -43.52
CA ILE A 496 -10.82 -8.96 -43.03
C ILE A 496 -9.37 -9.43 -42.89
N SER A 497 -9.14 -10.55 -42.20
CA SER A 497 -7.79 -11.10 -42.01
C SER A 497 -7.13 -11.43 -43.36
N GLN A 498 -7.87 -12.03 -44.31
CA GLN A 498 -7.35 -12.36 -45.65
C GLN A 498 -6.99 -11.10 -46.45
N VAL A 499 -7.86 -10.10 -46.47
CA VAL A 499 -7.62 -8.82 -47.16
C VAL A 499 -6.43 -8.10 -46.54
N CYS A 500 -6.34 -8.06 -45.21
CA CYS A 500 -5.19 -7.48 -44.53
C CYS A 500 -3.88 -8.24 -44.85
N LEU A 501 -3.93 -9.57 -44.97
CA LEU A 501 -2.79 -10.39 -45.35
C LEU A 501 -2.35 -10.11 -46.80
N GLU A 502 -3.28 -10.09 -47.75
CA GLU A 502 -3.01 -9.83 -49.17
C GLU A 502 -2.48 -8.41 -49.43
N LEU A 503 -2.94 -7.43 -48.64
CA LEU A 503 -2.48 -6.05 -48.72
C LEU A 503 -1.19 -5.78 -47.91
N GLY A 504 -0.64 -6.79 -47.22
CA GLY A 504 0.52 -6.63 -46.34
C GLY A 504 0.27 -5.74 -45.11
N LEU A 505 -0.99 -5.55 -44.72
CA LEU A 505 -1.43 -4.75 -43.58
C LEU A 505 -1.51 -5.55 -42.27
N GLN A 506 -1.27 -6.87 -42.31
CA GLN A 506 -1.14 -7.67 -41.09
C GLN A 506 0.21 -7.42 -40.40
N THR A 507 0.18 -6.71 -39.28
CA THR A 507 1.31 -6.65 -38.35
C THR A 507 1.34 -7.93 -37.52
N HIS A 508 2.03 -8.97 -37.98
CA HIS A 508 2.32 -10.11 -37.12
C HIS A 508 3.23 -9.67 -35.96
N GLN A 509 3.04 -10.26 -34.78
CA GLN A 509 3.91 -9.98 -33.65
C GLN A 509 5.33 -10.43 -33.97
N ASP A 510 6.25 -9.47 -33.95
CA ASP A 510 7.60 -9.69 -34.39
C ASP A 510 8.55 -9.85 -33.19
N VAL A 511 8.94 -11.09 -32.88
CA VAL A 511 10.00 -11.37 -31.88
C VAL A 511 11.32 -10.66 -32.23
N SER A 512 11.57 -10.38 -33.52
CA SER A 512 12.71 -9.61 -33.98
C SER A 512 12.61 -8.10 -33.72
N ALA A 513 11.47 -7.59 -33.26
CA ALA A 513 11.38 -6.22 -32.74
C ALA A 513 12.40 -6.01 -31.60
N ASP A 514 12.52 -6.98 -30.68
CA ASP A 514 13.51 -6.96 -29.59
C ASP A 514 14.95 -7.11 -30.09
N LEU A 515 15.14 -7.58 -31.32
CA LEU A 515 16.44 -7.73 -31.98
C LEU A 515 16.86 -6.47 -32.76
N THR A 516 15.96 -5.50 -32.94
CA THR A 516 16.30 -4.24 -33.63
C THR A 516 17.30 -3.44 -32.78
N LEU A 517 18.32 -2.87 -33.44
CA LEU A 517 19.33 -2.03 -32.79
C LEU A 517 18.71 -0.87 -31.99
N HIS A 518 17.61 -0.30 -32.47
CA HIS A 518 16.88 0.76 -31.77
C HIS A 518 16.33 0.27 -30.42
N ASN A 519 15.59 -0.84 -30.40
CA ASN A 519 15.01 -1.37 -29.16
C ASN A 519 16.08 -1.89 -28.20
N ILE A 520 17.16 -2.49 -28.70
CA ILE A 520 18.31 -2.89 -27.88
C ILE A 520 18.88 -1.67 -27.14
N ARG A 521 19.24 -0.61 -27.89
CA ARG A 521 19.80 0.62 -27.30
C ARG A 521 18.85 1.26 -26.29
N LYS A 522 17.56 1.39 -26.65
CA LYS A 522 16.53 1.97 -25.77
C LYS A 522 16.40 1.21 -24.45
N ASN A 523 16.34 -0.12 -24.50
CA ASN A 523 16.21 -0.95 -23.30
C ASN A 523 17.49 -0.93 -22.45
N THR A 524 18.67 -0.97 -23.07
CA THR A 524 19.96 -0.85 -22.35
C THR A 524 20.10 0.51 -21.65
N GLU A 525 19.71 1.60 -22.32
CA GLU A 525 19.70 2.93 -21.70
C GLU A 525 18.75 3.00 -20.51
N GLN A 526 17.54 2.44 -20.64
CA GLN A 526 16.57 2.34 -19.54
C GLN A 526 17.10 1.52 -18.35
N LEU A 527 17.77 0.39 -18.62
CA LEU A 527 18.42 -0.44 -17.60
C LEU A 527 19.50 0.34 -16.85
N HIS A 528 20.38 1.05 -17.56
CA HIS A 528 21.43 1.87 -16.95
C HIS A 528 20.86 3.02 -16.11
N LYS A 529 19.81 3.71 -16.59
CA LYS A 529 19.11 4.74 -15.82
C LYS A 529 18.50 4.19 -14.54
N PHE A 530 17.88 3.01 -14.59
CA PHE A 530 17.37 2.33 -13.41
C PHE A 530 18.47 2.03 -12.39
N MET A 531 19.59 1.43 -12.83
CA MET A 531 20.70 1.12 -11.93
C MET A 531 21.34 2.37 -11.33
N ALA A 532 21.54 3.44 -12.11
CA ALA A 532 22.10 4.70 -11.63
C ALA A 532 21.22 5.40 -10.58
N THR A 533 19.91 5.09 -10.53
CA THR A 533 18.99 5.65 -9.53
C THR A 533 19.35 5.20 -8.11
N PHE A 534 20.04 4.07 -7.95
CA PHE A 534 20.57 3.61 -6.66
C PHE A 534 21.77 4.41 -6.13
N GLU A 535 22.25 5.43 -6.85
CA GLU A 535 23.12 6.47 -6.26
C GLU A 535 22.33 7.40 -5.31
N ARG A 536 21.01 7.48 -5.47
CA ARG A 536 20.11 8.36 -4.68
C ARG A 536 19.20 7.59 -3.72
N PHE A 537 18.95 6.32 -4.02
CA PHE A 537 18.14 5.38 -3.26
C PHE A 537 19.03 4.36 -2.57
N ILE A 538 18.51 3.66 -1.57
CA ILE A 538 19.28 2.63 -0.88
C ILE A 538 19.49 1.44 -1.82
N ASN A 539 20.74 1.12 -2.13
CA ASN A 539 21.08 -0.13 -2.81
C ASN A 539 20.86 -1.30 -1.83
N PRO A 540 19.93 -2.24 -2.11
CA PRO A 540 19.57 -3.31 -1.17
C PRO A 540 20.70 -4.29 -0.87
N PHE A 541 21.76 -4.28 -1.68
CA PHE A 541 22.92 -5.16 -1.53
C PHE A 541 24.11 -4.46 -0.83
N SER A 542 24.04 -3.15 -0.56
CA SER A 542 25.12 -2.39 0.09
C SER A 542 25.44 -2.90 1.50
N ASP A 543 26.72 -2.99 1.86
CA ASP A 543 27.18 -3.26 3.24
C ASP A 543 26.75 -2.16 4.23
N GLU A 544 26.39 -0.97 3.74
CA GLU A 544 25.83 0.14 4.53
C GLU A 544 24.41 -0.15 5.04
N VAL A 545 23.72 -1.16 4.48
CA VAL A 545 22.37 -1.55 4.90
C VAL A 545 22.47 -2.44 6.15
N PRO A 546 21.77 -2.11 7.26
CA PRO A 546 21.73 -2.95 8.45
C PRO A 546 21.30 -4.39 8.14
N LYS A 547 22.18 -5.36 8.40
CA LYS A 547 21.95 -6.78 8.08
C LYS A 547 20.74 -7.37 8.80
N ASN A 548 20.44 -6.88 10.00
CA ASN A 548 19.35 -7.35 10.87
C ASN A 548 17.98 -6.72 10.57
N GLN A 549 17.87 -5.80 9.61
CA GLN A 549 16.62 -5.10 9.30
C GLN A 549 16.22 -5.24 7.83
N LEU A 550 14.93 -5.42 7.59
CA LEU A 550 14.33 -5.31 6.27
C LEU A 550 13.89 -3.86 6.05
N ILE A 551 14.45 -3.18 5.05
CA ILE A 551 14.28 -1.73 4.86
C ILE A 551 13.58 -1.42 3.53
N ASN A 552 12.69 -0.44 3.54
CA ASN A 552 12.16 0.16 2.33
C ASN A 552 13.24 1.03 1.66
N ILE A 553 13.63 0.64 0.44
CA ILE A 553 14.78 1.23 -0.27
C ILE A 553 14.60 2.69 -0.70
N SER A 554 13.36 3.19 -0.69
CA SER A 554 13.03 4.58 -1.03
C SER A 554 13.03 5.50 0.17
N THR A 555 12.64 5.00 1.34
CA THR A 555 12.41 5.86 2.53
C THR A 555 13.45 5.64 3.62
N GLY A 556 14.13 4.49 3.65
CA GLY A 556 14.99 4.09 4.75
C GLY A 556 14.23 3.55 5.96
N LYS A 557 12.90 3.40 5.86
CA LYS A 557 12.05 2.90 6.97
C LYS A 557 12.14 1.38 7.07
N SER A 558 12.44 0.86 8.25
CA SER A 558 12.47 -0.57 8.54
C SER A 558 11.05 -1.18 8.56
N ALA A 559 10.91 -2.46 8.26
CA ALA A 559 9.66 -3.20 8.32
C ALA A 559 9.34 -3.66 9.74
N SER A 560 8.06 -3.81 10.09
CA SER A 560 7.66 -4.44 11.35
C SER A 560 8.00 -5.95 11.35
N PRO A 561 8.18 -6.59 12.52
CA PRO A 561 8.49 -8.01 12.60
C PRO A 561 7.46 -8.90 11.87
N SER A 562 6.19 -8.51 11.89
CA SER A 562 5.13 -9.25 11.16
C SER A 562 5.30 -9.18 9.64
N VAL A 563 5.72 -8.02 9.12
CA VAL A 563 5.96 -7.82 7.69
C VAL A 563 7.22 -8.56 7.26
N GLU A 564 8.27 -8.50 8.07
CA GLU A 564 9.50 -9.25 7.85
C GLU A 564 9.24 -10.76 7.78
N GLU A 565 8.56 -11.33 8.77
CA GLU A 565 8.27 -12.76 8.84
C GLU A 565 7.39 -13.23 7.66
N PHE A 566 6.51 -12.37 7.17
CA PHE A 566 5.68 -12.65 6.00
C PHE A 566 6.47 -12.63 4.70
N LEU A 567 7.20 -11.53 4.42
CA LEU A 567 7.89 -11.32 3.15
C LEU A 567 9.09 -12.26 2.96
N LEU A 568 9.90 -12.48 4.01
CA LEU A 568 11.09 -13.33 3.91
C LEU A 568 10.79 -14.83 3.82
N ASN A 569 9.57 -15.26 4.18
CA ASN A 569 9.16 -16.66 4.16
C ASN A 569 8.05 -16.95 3.15
N ILE A 570 7.80 -16.05 2.20
CA ILE A 570 6.63 -16.14 1.31
C ILE A 570 6.64 -17.42 0.45
N GLU A 571 7.78 -17.81 -0.12
CA GLU A 571 7.87 -19.04 -0.93
C GLU A 571 7.68 -20.30 -0.07
N LYS A 572 8.33 -20.36 1.09
CA LYS A 572 8.25 -21.50 2.04
C LYS A 572 6.84 -21.68 2.59
N LYS A 573 6.21 -20.59 3.04
CA LYS A 573 4.82 -20.62 3.56
C LYS A 573 3.83 -20.96 2.45
N GLY A 574 4.02 -20.46 1.23
CA GLY A 574 3.19 -20.82 0.08
C GLY A 574 3.27 -22.29 -0.30
N ASP A 575 4.48 -22.86 -0.31
CA ASP A 575 4.69 -24.30 -0.54
C ASP A 575 3.99 -25.15 0.53
N PHE A 576 4.15 -24.78 1.81
CA PHE A 576 3.50 -25.44 2.92
C PHE A 576 1.97 -25.41 2.78
N LEU A 577 1.38 -24.26 2.47
CA LEU A 577 -0.08 -24.14 2.27
C LEU A 577 -0.57 -24.96 1.07
N ARG A 578 0.18 -24.97 -0.03
CA ARG A 578 -0.16 -25.80 -1.21
C ARG A 578 -0.15 -27.29 -0.86
N LYS A 579 0.93 -27.77 -0.23
CA LYS A 579 1.07 -29.18 0.17
C LYS A 579 0.01 -29.59 1.18
N THR A 580 -0.29 -28.72 2.15
CA THR A 580 -1.38 -28.93 3.12
C THR A 580 -2.72 -29.03 2.42
N PHE A 581 -3.01 -28.15 1.46
CA PHE A 581 -4.26 -28.23 0.70
C PHE A 581 -4.38 -29.54 -0.09
N ILE A 582 -3.30 -30.00 -0.72
CA ILE A 582 -3.27 -31.28 -1.44
C ILE A 582 -3.55 -32.46 -0.49
N SER A 583 -2.87 -32.52 0.65
CA SER A 583 -3.05 -33.60 1.62
C SER A 583 -4.46 -33.61 2.23
N GLU A 584 -5.01 -32.43 2.56
CA GLU A 584 -6.40 -32.32 3.04
C GLU A 584 -7.41 -32.81 1.98
N CYS A 585 -7.16 -32.55 0.68
CA CYS A 585 -8.02 -33.03 -0.41
C CYS A 585 -7.90 -34.53 -0.68
N GLN A 586 -6.74 -35.14 -0.41
CA GLN A 586 -6.55 -36.59 -0.49
C GLN A 586 -7.28 -37.31 0.65
N LEU A 587 -7.38 -36.69 1.83
CA LEU A 587 -8.10 -37.24 2.98
C LEU A 587 -9.62 -37.07 2.86
N ASP A 588 -10.08 -35.93 2.32
CA ASP A 588 -11.49 -35.60 2.15
C ASP A 588 -11.72 -34.93 0.79
N ILE A 589 -12.33 -35.66 -0.16
CA ILE A 589 -12.65 -35.14 -1.51
C ILE A 589 -13.49 -33.85 -1.43
N SER A 590 -14.36 -33.73 -0.43
CA SER A 590 -15.21 -32.54 -0.26
C SER A 590 -14.39 -31.28 0.10
N ARG A 591 -13.15 -31.44 0.56
CA ARG A 591 -12.24 -30.34 0.88
C ARG A 591 -11.96 -29.43 -0.30
N PHE A 592 -11.89 -29.98 -1.51
CA PHE A 592 -11.52 -29.24 -2.71
C PHE A 592 -12.46 -28.05 -2.94
N GLU A 593 -13.76 -28.25 -2.77
CA GLU A 593 -14.80 -27.22 -2.97
C GLU A 593 -14.94 -26.25 -1.78
N LYS A 594 -14.43 -26.61 -0.60
CA LYS A 594 -14.48 -25.75 0.60
C LYS A 594 -13.61 -24.51 0.43
N ALA A 595 -14.01 -23.41 1.08
CA ALA A 595 -13.27 -22.15 1.05
C ALA A 595 -11.82 -22.33 1.55
N ILE A 596 -10.86 -21.69 0.89
CA ILE A 596 -9.47 -21.62 1.34
C ILE A 596 -9.35 -20.44 2.30
N LYS A 597 -8.82 -20.71 3.50
CA LYS A 597 -8.58 -19.67 4.51
C LYS A 597 -7.63 -18.62 3.94
N LYS A 598 -8.00 -17.35 4.02
CA LYS A 598 -7.17 -16.23 3.58
C LYS A 598 -6.06 -15.95 4.60
N THR A 599 -4.86 -15.68 4.09
CA THR A 599 -3.71 -15.25 4.88
C THR A 599 -3.71 -13.73 4.99
N PRO A 600 -3.55 -13.11 6.17
CA PRO A 600 -3.32 -11.68 6.28
C PRO A 600 -2.12 -11.26 5.43
N ILE A 601 -2.28 -10.25 4.57
CA ILE A 601 -1.19 -9.75 3.73
C ILE A 601 -0.43 -8.71 4.55
N ASP A 602 0.71 -9.12 5.07
CA ASP A 602 1.61 -8.29 5.87
C ASP A 602 2.79 -7.85 5.00
N ASN A 603 2.53 -6.94 4.05
CA ASN A 603 3.57 -6.30 3.24
C ASN A 603 3.88 -4.90 3.79
N PHE A 604 4.82 -4.17 3.16
CA PHE A 604 5.17 -2.82 3.62
C PHE A 604 3.96 -1.88 3.71
N SER A 605 2.94 -2.05 2.84
CA SER A 605 1.71 -1.26 2.91
C SER A 605 1.04 -1.36 4.29
N LYS A 606 1.12 -2.49 4.99
CA LYS A 606 0.60 -2.63 6.36
C LYS A 606 1.25 -1.63 7.33
N ASP A 607 2.56 -1.38 7.18
CA ASP A 607 3.31 -0.43 8.02
C ASP A 607 3.05 1.04 7.63
N TYR A 608 2.40 1.27 6.47
CA TYR A 608 1.99 2.59 5.97
C TYR A 608 0.47 2.86 6.07
N MET A 609 -0.35 1.81 6.22
CA MET A 609 -1.81 1.90 6.30
C MET A 609 -2.26 2.15 7.74
N LYS A 610 -2.96 3.28 7.93
CA LYS A 610 -3.54 3.70 9.21
C LYS A 610 -4.64 2.73 9.65
N LYS A 611 -4.42 1.98 10.73
CA LYS A 611 -5.53 1.38 11.49
C LYS A 611 -5.80 2.22 12.73
N LYS A 612 -6.84 3.06 12.69
CA LYS A 612 -7.48 3.58 13.91
C LYS A 612 -8.29 2.46 14.54
N ASN A 613 -7.67 1.69 15.41
CA ASN A 613 -8.40 0.85 16.36
C ASN A 613 -8.05 1.35 17.76
N VAL A 614 -8.93 2.15 18.37
CA VAL A 614 -8.78 2.55 19.76
C VAL A 614 -9.19 1.37 20.63
N ARG A 615 -8.25 0.85 21.43
CA ARG A 615 -8.53 -0.14 22.49
C ARG A 615 -8.68 0.62 23.81
N VAL A 616 -9.78 0.40 24.52
CA VAL A 616 -9.97 0.91 25.89
C VAL A 616 -10.24 -0.29 26.78
N GLY A 617 -9.38 -0.55 27.78
CA GLY A 617 -9.56 -1.65 28.74
C GLY A 617 -9.55 -3.06 28.12
N GLY A 618 -8.77 -3.29 27.06
CA GLY A 618 -8.61 -4.60 26.44
C GLY A 618 -9.77 -5.07 25.53
N LYS A 619 -10.86 -4.31 25.39
CA LYS A 619 -11.95 -4.60 24.44
C LYS A 619 -12.05 -3.51 23.36
N ILE A 620 -12.27 -3.94 22.12
CA ILE A 620 -12.57 -3.07 20.97
C ILE A 620 -14.08 -2.84 21.02
N GLN A 621 -14.56 -1.61 21.25
CA GLN A 621 -16.00 -1.36 21.31
C GLN A 621 -16.39 -0.08 20.56
N GLU A 622 -17.45 -0.16 19.77
CA GLU A 622 -17.98 0.94 18.96
C GLU A 622 -18.55 2.07 19.81
N VAL A 623 -18.06 3.28 19.53
CA VAL A 623 -18.30 4.55 20.22
C VAL A 623 -19.77 5.00 20.23
N LYS A 624 -20.63 4.44 19.36
CA LYS A 624 -22.05 4.85 19.25
C LYS A 624 -22.92 4.44 20.44
N ILE A 625 -22.53 3.45 21.25
CA ILE A 625 -23.35 2.88 22.32
C ILE A 625 -23.41 3.79 23.58
N GLN A 626 -22.40 4.66 23.81
CA GLN A 626 -22.28 5.39 25.09
C GLN A 626 -23.22 6.61 25.24
N ARG A 627 -23.68 7.22 24.14
CA ARG A 627 -24.62 8.36 24.19
C ARG A 627 -26.01 7.96 24.70
N ASP A 628 -26.42 6.72 24.44
CA ASP A 628 -27.72 6.20 24.85
C ASP A 628 -27.69 5.67 26.29
N LEU A 629 -26.50 5.31 26.80
CA LEU A 629 -26.30 4.73 28.13
C LEU A 629 -26.71 5.68 29.26
N PHE A 630 -26.36 6.97 29.18
CA PHE A 630 -26.74 7.95 30.22
C PHE A 630 -28.26 8.19 30.25
N GLY A 631 -28.91 8.26 29.08
CA GLY A 631 -30.37 8.34 28.97
C GLY A 631 -31.08 7.10 29.52
N ARG A 632 -30.53 5.91 29.25
CA ARG A 632 -31.01 4.62 29.80
C ARG A 632 -30.84 4.55 31.32
N MET A 633 -29.70 5.00 31.85
CA MET A 633 -29.45 5.05 33.30
C MET A 633 -30.41 5.98 34.04
N LEU A 634 -30.79 7.12 33.45
CA LEU A 634 -31.85 8.00 33.98
C LEU A 634 -33.23 7.34 33.94
N GLY A 635 -33.51 6.53 32.91
CA GLY A 635 -34.72 5.72 32.85
C GLY A 635 -34.78 4.69 33.98
N ILE A 636 -33.67 3.95 34.18
CA ILE A 636 -33.51 2.94 35.23
C ILE A 636 -33.60 3.59 36.63
N SER A 637 -32.96 4.74 36.86
CA SER A 637 -33.01 5.38 38.18
C SER A 637 -34.43 5.80 38.59
N MET A 638 -35.25 6.18 37.61
CA MET A 638 -36.67 6.51 37.83
C MET A 638 -37.53 5.26 38.07
N ASP A 639 -37.25 4.15 37.39
CA ASP A 639 -37.99 2.89 37.57
C ASP A 639 -37.67 2.19 38.90
N TYR A 640 -36.43 2.33 39.39
CA TYR A 640 -35.96 1.67 40.63
C TYR A 640 -35.84 2.60 41.84
N LYS A 641 -36.32 3.86 41.76
CA LYS A 641 -36.21 4.90 42.82
C LYS A 641 -34.78 5.11 43.34
N ILE A 642 -33.81 5.10 42.44
CA ILE A 642 -32.40 5.28 42.78
C ILE A 642 -32.10 6.77 42.95
N ASP A 643 -31.30 7.10 43.97
CA ASP A 643 -30.83 8.47 44.21
C ASP A 643 -29.92 8.95 43.06
N ILE A 644 -30.42 9.92 42.27
CA ILE A 644 -29.68 10.54 41.16
C ILE A 644 -28.42 11.25 41.66
N SER A 645 -28.44 11.80 42.88
CA SER A 645 -27.24 12.40 43.50
C SER A 645 -26.12 11.39 43.62
N LYS A 646 -26.46 10.14 43.95
CA LYS A 646 -25.48 9.05 44.06
C LYS A 646 -25.01 8.55 42.70
N ILE A 647 -25.78 8.67 41.62
CA ILE A 647 -25.33 8.27 40.27
C ILE A 647 -24.37 9.33 39.70
N LEU A 648 -24.70 10.61 39.85
CA LEU A 648 -23.92 11.71 39.28
C LEU A 648 -22.55 11.91 39.93
N SER A 649 -22.31 11.35 41.12
CA SER A 649 -20.99 11.32 41.77
C SER A 649 -20.03 10.28 41.17
N TYR A 650 -20.51 9.38 40.30
CA TYR A 650 -19.66 8.39 39.62
C TYR A 650 -19.18 8.93 38.26
N PRO A 651 -18.08 8.37 37.70
CA PRO A 651 -17.57 8.69 36.36
C PRO A 651 -18.58 8.38 35.25
N ILE A 652 -19.40 7.33 35.42
CA ILE A 652 -20.46 6.86 34.50
C ILE A 652 -19.91 6.21 33.21
N THR A 653 -18.87 6.76 32.60
CA THR A 653 -18.19 6.21 31.41
C THR A 653 -16.75 5.80 31.73
N SER A 654 -16.16 4.95 30.89
CA SER A 654 -14.77 4.49 31.04
C SER A 654 -13.74 5.58 30.76
N VAL A 655 -14.14 6.65 30.07
CA VAL A 655 -13.37 7.88 29.87
C VAL A 655 -14.22 9.09 30.30
N PRO A 656 -13.65 10.16 30.90
CA PRO A 656 -14.43 11.30 31.37
C PRO A 656 -14.94 12.13 30.19
N LEU A 657 -16.26 12.20 29.98
CA LEU A 657 -16.86 12.96 28.89
C LEU A 657 -16.62 14.47 28.98
N SER A 658 -16.28 14.98 30.16
CA SER A 658 -15.91 16.37 30.43
C SER A 658 -14.47 16.71 29.99
N MET A 659 -13.66 15.70 29.69
CA MET A 659 -12.24 15.81 29.31
C MET A 659 -11.88 15.07 28.01
N CYS A 660 -12.77 14.21 27.51
CA CYS A 660 -12.54 13.39 26.32
C CYS A 660 -13.70 13.49 25.33
N HIS A 661 -13.37 13.40 24.05
CA HIS A 661 -14.29 13.14 22.96
C HIS A 661 -14.74 11.68 22.99
N LEU A 662 -15.86 11.40 22.30
CA LEU A 662 -16.46 10.07 22.27
C LEU A 662 -15.52 9.01 21.68
N ASP A 663 -14.59 9.39 20.81
CA ASP A 663 -13.57 8.51 20.23
C ASP A 663 -12.38 8.22 21.17
N GLY A 664 -12.45 8.68 22.42
CA GLY A 664 -11.38 8.54 23.42
C GLY A 664 -10.26 9.57 23.29
N THR A 665 -10.36 10.53 22.35
CA THR A 665 -9.37 11.59 22.22
C THR A 665 -9.56 12.68 23.30
N ILE A 666 -8.49 13.24 23.87
CA ILE A 666 -8.62 14.30 24.88
C ILE A 666 -9.13 15.61 24.27
N CYS A 667 -9.89 16.36 25.06
CA CYS A 667 -10.29 17.72 24.74
C CYS A 667 -9.06 18.64 24.71
N LYS A 668 -8.93 19.44 23.64
CA LYS A 668 -7.89 20.46 23.49
C LYS A 668 -8.48 21.87 23.62
N THR A 669 -7.62 22.85 23.92
CA THR A 669 -7.99 24.26 24.06
C THR A 669 -7.02 25.13 23.27
N ASP A 670 -7.47 26.30 22.81
CA ASP A 670 -6.59 27.27 22.13
C ASP A 670 -5.63 27.90 23.13
N LYS A 671 -4.46 27.28 23.31
CA LYS A 671 -3.40 27.77 24.20
C LYS A 671 -2.98 29.20 23.84
N SER A 672 -2.92 29.52 22.55
CA SER A 672 -2.48 30.83 22.04
C SER A 672 -3.34 31.99 22.53
N ALA A 673 -4.58 31.70 22.94
CA ALA A 673 -5.50 32.66 23.51
C ALA A 673 -4.99 33.26 24.84
N LEU A 674 -4.18 32.51 25.61
CA LEU A 674 -3.55 33.02 26.83
C LEU A 674 -2.48 34.07 26.49
N LEU A 675 -1.53 33.75 25.61
CA LEU A 675 -0.49 34.70 25.17
C LEU A 675 -1.11 35.98 24.58
N LYS A 676 -2.11 35.85 23.70
CA LYS A 676 -2.86 36.99 23.14
C LYS A 676 -3.55 37.84 24.22
N CYS A 677 -3.87 37.26 25.37
CA CYS A 677 -4.45 38.00 26.49
C CYS A 677 -3.37 38.74 27.30
N LEU A 678 -2.22 38.11 27.52
CA LEU A 678 -1.10 38.68 28.29
C LEU A 678 -0.39 39.81 27.54
N GLU A 679 -0.24 39.68 26.21
CA GLU A 679 0.48 40.67 25.42
C GLU A 679 -0.34 41.93 25.09
N LYS A 680 -1.67 41.90 25.27
CA LYS A 680 -2.56 43.04 24.97
C LYS A 680 -2.25 44.30 25.78
N GLU A 681 -1.67 44.12 26.95
CA GLU A 681 -1.39 45.21 27.90
C GLU A 681 0.01 45.82 27.65
N VAL A 682 0.83 45.25 26.74
CA VAL A 682 2.24 45.65 26.51
C VAL A 682 2.52 46.04 25.04
N PRO A 683 3.25 47.14 24.76
CA PRO A 683 3.60 47.54 23.40
C PRO A 683 4.61 46.57 22.74
N HIS A 684 4.42 46.28 21.46
CA HIS A 684 5.28 45.39 20.66
C HIS A 684 6.52 46.11 20.10
N GLU A 685 7.47 46.43 20.97
CA GLU A 685 8.74 47.08 20.61
C GLU A 685 9.87 46.06 20.41
N GLN A 686 10.76 46.32 19.46
CA GLN A 686 11.95 45.50 19.22
C GLN A 686 13.07 45.86 20.23
N PRO A 687 13.84 44.87 20.75
CA PRO A 687 15.00 45.16 21.58
C PRO A 687 16.08 45.94 20.81
N ARG A 688 16.84 46.80 21.52
CA ARG A 688 17.88 47.65 20.91
C ARG A 688 19.02 46.84 20.28
N HIS A 689 19.38 45.73 20.89
CA HIS A 689 20.31 44.72 20.40
C HIS A 689 19.91 43.36 20.99
N ILE A 690 20.38 42.27 20.39
CA ILE A 690 20.11 40.89 20.84
C ILE A 690 21.45 40.24 21.15
N ASP A 691 21.68 39.95 22.42
CA ASP A 691 22.93 39.34 22.89
C ASP A 691 22.90 37.82 22.72
N VAL A 692 21.77 37.22 23.12
CA VAL A 692 21.54 35.78 23.07
C VAL A 692 20.21 35.50 22.42
N LEU A 693 20.22 34.61 21.43
CA LEU A 693 19.03 34.12 20.75
C LEU A 693 18.83 32.64 21.05
N ILE A 694 17.73 32.28 21.69
CA ILE A 694 17.37 30.89 21.97
C ILE A 694 16.23 30.50 21.03
N ILE A 695 16.36 29.39 20.30
CA ILE A 695 15.45 28.98 19.23
C ILE A 695 14.91 27.58 19.52
N ASP A 696 13.59 27.41 19.43
CA ASP A 696 12.98 26.09 19.30
C ASP A 696 13.29 25.53 17.90
N GLY A 697 14.11 24.48 17.85
CA GLY A 697 14.65 23.90 16.63
C GLY A 697 13.60 23.24 15.74
N PHE A 698 12.66 22.49 16.32
CA PHE A 698 11.59 21.87 15.53
C PHE A 698 10.58 22.91 15.04
N PHE A 699 10.27 23.93 15.84
CA PHE A 699 9.49 25.07 15.35
C PHE A 699 10.17 25.73 14.15
N LEU A 700 11.47 26.01 14.22
CA LEU A 700 12.19 26.65 13.11
C LEU A 700 12.16 25.77 11.84
N LEU A 701 12.35 24.45 11.96
CA LEU A 701 12.21 23.50 10.85
C LEU A 701 10.82 23.56 10.20
N HIS A 702 9.75 23.61 11.00
CA HIS A 702 8.38 23.74 10.48
C HIS A 702 8.14 25.04 9.70
N THR A 703 8.93 26.09 9.94
CA THR A 703 8.84 27.35 9.16
C THR A 703 9.59 27.33 7.83
N MET A 704 10.35 26.25 7.53
CA MET A 704 11.17 26.15 6.33
C MET A 704 10.32 26.02 5.06
N LYS A 705 10.20 27.11 4.29
CA LYS A 705 9.56 27.08 2.96
C LYS A 705 10.49 26.47 1.93
N ASN A 706 9.98 25.70 0.97
CA ASN A 706 10.75 25.04 -0.10
C ASN A 706 11.87 24.13 0.47
N VAL A 707 11.47 23.01 1.10
CA VAL A 707 12.41 22.04 1.68
C VAL A 707 13.28 21.41 0.58
N PRO A 708 14.63 21.54 0.65
CA PRO A 708 15.55 20.99 -0.34
C PRO A 708 15.35 19.48 -0.57
N LYS A 709 15.69 18.97 -1.75
CA LYS A 709 15.50 17.54 -2.11
C LYS A 709 16.41 16.59 -1.33
N ARG A 710 17.57 17.05 -0.85
CA ARG A 710 18.59 16.25 -0.15
C ARG A 710 18.80 16.72 1.28
N PHE A 711 19.17 15.81 2.18
CA PHE A 711 19.41 16.14 3.59
C PHE A 711 20.54 17.16 3.79
N GLY A 712 21.64 17.09 3.02
CA GLY A 712 22.70 18.11 3.07
C GLY A 712 22.21 19.51 2.65
N GLY A 713 21.24 19.57 1.74
CA GLY A 713 20.54 20.81 1.40
C GLY A 713 19.69 21.33 2.57
N ILE A 714 18.93 20.45 3.22
CA ILE A 714 18.09 20.79 4.40
C ILE A 714 18.98 21.32 5.53
N SER A 715 20.08 20.64 5.85
CA SER A 715 20.98 21.02 6.93
C SER A 715 21.63 22.39 6.69
N ARG A 716 22.12 22.68 5.47
CA ARG A 716 22.63 24.02 5.10
C ARG A 716 21.57 25.10 5.25
N LYS A 717 20.36 24.81 4.77
CA LYS A 717 19.25 25.76 4.86
C LYS A 717 18.82 26.03 6.30
N MET A 718 18.79 25.00 7.14
CA MET A 718 18.50 25.14 8.56
C MET A 718 19.55 26.03 9.22
N LEU A 719 20.84 25.77 8.97
CA LEU A 719 21.93 26.59 9.49
C LEU A 719 21.85 28.05 9.02
N GLN A 720 21.53 28.28 7.74
CA GLN A 720 21.27 29.63 7.22
C GLN A 720 20.11 30.33 7.92
N MET A 721 19.00 29.63 8.19
CA MET A 721 17.86 30.19 8.91
C MET A 721 18.23 30.57 10.35
N VAL A 722 19.05 29.74 11.01
CA VAL A 722 19.60 30.02 12.34
C VAL A 722 20.50 31.27 12.30
N THR A 723 21.44 31.34 11.34
CA THR A 723 22.43 32.42 11.28
C THR A 723 21.96 33.70 10.59
N GLN A 724 20.76 33.75 10.02
CA GLN A 724 20.15 35.00 9.54
C GLN A 724 19.76 35.96 10.67
N LEU A 725 19.51 35.45 11.87
CA LEU A 725 19.06 36.27 13.00
C LEU A 725 20.25 36.98 13.67
N GLN A 726 20.11 38.27 13.98
CA GLN A 726 21.21 39.11 14.49
C GLN A 726 21.48 38.87 15.98
N ALA A 727 22.25 37.82 16.30
CA ALA A 727 22.83 37.57 17.61
C ALA A 727 24.22 36.92 17.47
N LEU A 728 25.13 37.18 18.41
CA LEU A 728 26.47 36.56 18.44
C LEU A 728 26.41 35.12 18.96
N ARG A 729 25.62 34.88 20.01
CA ARG A 729 25.34 33.56 20.57
C ARG A 729 23.94 33.09 20.17
N ILE A 730 23.84 31.90 19.59
CA ILE A 730 22.57 31.29 19.19
C ILE A 730 22.47 29.89 19.77
N ASP A 731 21.43 29.64 20.55
CA ASP A 731 21.16 28.35 21.18
C ASP A 731 19.95 27.71 20.49
N VAL A 732 20.15 26.66 19.70
CA VAL A 732 19.11 25.86 19.03
C VAL A 732 18.77 24.65 19.89
N ILE A 733 17.53 24.59 20.36
CA ILE A 733 17.08 23.62 21.35
C ILE A 733 16.10 22.64 20.72
N PHE A 734 16.34 21.34 20.89
CA PHE A 734 15.48 20.26 20.37
C PHE A 734 14.89 19.43 21.52
N ASP A 735 13.68 18.93 21.29
CA ASP A 735 13.09 17.87 22.11
C ASP A 735 13.98 16.62 22.09
N GLN A 736 14.01 15.92 23.22
CA GLN A 736 14.53 14.56 23.37
C GLN A 736 13.34 13.64 23.66
N TYR A 737 13.41 12.39 23.21
CA TYR A 737 12.30 11.44 23.37
C TYR A 737 12.70 10.37 24.37
N PHE A 738 11.94 10.28 25.47
CA PHE A 738 12.10 9.22 26.47
C PHE A 738 11.04 8.12 26.26
N THR A 739 11.33 6.92 26.74
CA THR A 739 10.34 5.84 26.82
C THR A 739 10.58 5.09 28.12
N PRO A 740 9.57 5.00 29.02
CA PRO A 740 8.23 5.59 28.91
C PRO A 740 8.23 7.12 29.11
N SER A 741 7.22 7.83 28.59
CA SER A 741 7.09 9.30 28.71
C SER A 741 5.68 9.74 29.11
N ILE A 742 5.55 10.77 29.94
CA ILE A 742 4.22 11.36 30.26
C ILE A 742 3.52 11.96 29.03
N LYS A 743 4.24 12.11 27.91
CA LYS A 743 3.72 12.49 26.60
C LYS A 743 3.35 11.30 25.71
N ASP A 744 3.46 10.06 26.17
CA ASP A 744 3.12 8.87 25.37
C ASP A 744 1.73 8.95 24.73
N TYR A 745 0.77 9.60 25.38
CA TYR A 745 -0.53 9.91 24.79
C TYR A 745 -0.45 10.85 23.57
N GLU A 746 0.19 12.02 23.70
CA GLU A 746 0.36 12.97 22.58
C GLU A 746 1.29 12.41 21.49
N HIS A 747 2.30 11.64 21.90
CA HIS A 747 3.09 10.85 20.98
C HIS A 747 2.16 9.92 20.21
N SER A 748 1.38 9.05 20.86
CA SER A 748 0.46 8.07 20.24
C SER A 748 -0.51 8.66 19.21
N GLN A 749 -0.99 9.89 19.39
CA GLN A 749 -1.81 10.57 18.39
C GLN A 749 -1.03 10.96 17.12
N ARG A 750 0.29 11.16 17.25
CA ARG A 750 1.25 11.36 16.14
C ARG A 750 1.73 10.02 15.54
N PHE A 751 1.45 8.85 16.15
CA PHE A 751 1.82 7.50 15.65
C PHE A 751 0.96 7.08 14.44
N GLU A 752 1.08 7.80 13.32
CA GLU A 752 0.57 7.35 12.02
C GLU A 752 1.54 6.41 11.29
N SER A 753 2.70 6.14 11.88
CA SER A 753 3.73 5.20 11.42
C SER A 753 4.34 4.56 12.66
N ALA A 754 4.45 3.23 12.69
CA ALA A 754 5.20 2.54 13.75
C ALA A 754 6.56 3.24 13.98
N GLN A 755 7.03 3.27 15.23
CA GLN A 755 8.37 3.71 15.67
C GLN A 755 9.47 2.84 15.03
N LEU A 756 9.44 2.74 13.72
CA LEU A 756 10.43 2.07 12.92
C LEU A 756 11.62 3.00 12.89
N GLU A 757 12.80 2.43 13.11
CA GLU A 757 14.05 3.18 13.06
C GLU A 757 14.19 3.85 11.69
N TYR A 758 14.79 5.04 11.70
CA TYR A 758 15.02 5.85 10.51
C TYR A 758 16.51 6.18 10.44
N ILE A 759 17.13 6.00 9.28
CA ILE A 759 18.57 6.21 9.09
C ILE A 759 18.80 7.25 7.99
N ILE A 760 19.64 8.24 8.31
CA ILE A 760 20.18 9.20 7.34
C ILE A 760 21.67 8.88 7.17
N THR A 761 22.03 8.25 6.06
CA THR A 761 23.39 7.76 5.79
C THR A 761 24.36 8.89 5.39
N GLY A 762 23.85 9.99 4.83
CA GLY A 762 24.69 11.11 4.45
C GLY A 762 23.97 12.27 3.76
N PRO A 763 24.71 13.33 3.39
CA PRO A 763 24.13 14.57 2.85
C PRO A 763 23.49 14.40 1.46
N GLU A 764 23.91 13.41 0.69
CA GLU A 764 23.41 13.15 -0.67
C GLU A 764 22.07 12.40 -0.70
N GLN A 765 21.70 11.73 0.40
CA GLN A 765 20.43 11.01 0.51
C GLN A 765 19.23 11.94 0.27
N SER A 766 18.30 11.47 -0.54
CA SER A 766 17.06 12.19 -0.84
C SER A 766 16.11 12.15 0.36
N ARG A 767 15.45 13.27 0.64
CA ARG A 767 14.44 13.32 1.70
C ARG A 767 13.18 12.54 1.30
N PRO A 768 12.35 12.12 2.29
CA PRO A 768 11.00 11.65 2.03
C PRO A 768 10.16 12.66 1.23
N ASN A 769 9.26 12.16 0.38
CA ASN A 769 8.36 13.00 -0.43
C ASN A 769 7.53 13.96 0.43
N ASP A 770 6.96 13.45 1.54
CA ASP A 770 6.20 14.23 2.51
C ASP A 770 7.02 14.47 3.80
N PHE A 771 7.98 15.39 3.72
CA PHE A 771 8.85 15.76 4.83
C PHE A 771 8.08 16.28 6.06
N ALA A 772 6.96 16.98 5.84
CA ALA A 772 6.15 17.53 6.92
C ALA A 772 5.45 16.43 7.73
N LYS A 773 5.06 15.34 7.06
CA LYS A 773 4.53 14.14 7.72
C LYS A 773 5.61 13.41 8.52
N GLU A 774 6.80 13.19 7.94
CA GLU A 774 7.89 12.48 8.62
C GLU A 774 8.45 13.26 9.82
N LEU A 775 8.40 14.60 9.80
CA LEU A 775 8.71 15.44 10.97
C LEU A 775 7.78 15.20 12.18
N LYS A 776 6.72 14.38 12.07
CA LYS A 776 5.91 13.95 13.22
C LYS A 776 6.46 12.70 13.92
N ASN A 777 7.37 11.96 13.27
CA ASN A 777 7.97 10.73 13.78
C ASN A 777 9.17 11.05 14.69
N SER A 778 9.16 10.56 15.93
CA SER A 778 10.24 10.78 16.91
C SER A 778 11.58 10.24 16.41
N ASN A 779 11.62 9.03 15.84
CA ASN A 779 12.86 8.41 15.36
C ASN A 779 13.45 9.19 14.18
N PHE A 780 12.60 9.69 13.28
CA PHE A 780 13.04 10.56 12.18
C PHE A 780 13.62 11.87 12.71
N LYS A 781 12.96 12.48 13.69
CA LYS A 781 13.43 13.70 14.36
C LYS A 781 14.79 13.48 15.03
N GLU A 782 14.98 12.37 15.75
CA GLU A 782 16.27 12.03 16.36
C GLU A 782 17.37 11.87 15.30
N ALA A 783 17.12 11.05 14.27
CA ALA A 783 18.07 10.83 13.18
C ALA A 783 18.43 12.13 12.45
N LEU A 784 17.46 13.04 12.29
CA LEU A 784 17.65 14.34 11.65
C LEU A 784 18.53 15.28 12.50
N VAL A 785 18.31 15.32 13.82
CA VAL A 785 19.12 16.14 14.73
C VAL A 785 20.54 15.58 14.84
N ASP A 786 20.69 14.25 14.94
CA ASP A 786 22.00 13.60 14.92
C ASP A 786 22.75 13.88 13.61
N PHE A 787 22.06 13.82 12.46
CA PHE A 787 22.61 14.24 11.18
C PHE A 787 23.04 15.71 11.17
N PHE A 788 22.25 16.63 11.76
CA PHE A 788 22.65 18.04 11.85
C PHE A 788 23.90 18.22 12.69
N ILE A 789 24.02 17.55 13.83
CA ILE A 789 25.20 17.65 14.69
C ILE A 789 26.46 17.18 13.93
N LEU A 790 26.36 16.05 13.22
CA LEU A 790 27.47 15.51 12.43
C LEU A 790 27.82 16.39 11.23
N HIS A 791 26.82 16.82 10.47
CA HIS A 791 27.03 17.62 9.27
C HIS A 791 27.47 19.05 9.59
N TRP A 792 26.99 19.66 10.68
CA TRP A 792 27.43 21.00 11.10
C TRP A 792 28.88 21.04 11.60
N ALA A 793 29.43 19.88 11.97
CA ALA A 793 30.84 19.75 12.36
C ALA A 793 31.81 19.70 11.17
N THR A 794 31.32 19.63 9.92
CA THR A 794 32.18 19.58 8.73
C THR A 794 32.70 20.97 8.36
N ASP A 795 33.91 21.04 7.80
CA ASP A 795 34.57 22.31 7.45
C ASP A 795 33.79 23.13 6.39
N GLU A 796 32.96 22.49 5.55
CA GLU A 796 32.11 23.21 4.59
C GLU A 796 31.06 24.11 5.28
N MET A 797 30.75 23.86 6.55
CA MET A 797 29.78 24.65 7.32
C MET A 797 30.37 25.93 7.92
N ALA A 798 31.70 26.07 7.94
CA ALA A 798 32.40 27.20 8.57
C ALA A 798 31.92 28.56 8.04
N SER A 799 31.66 28.66 6.73
CA SER A 799 31.19 29.90 6.09
C SER A 799 29.78 30.31 6.53
N PHE A 800 28.91 29.35 6.87
CA PHE A 800 27.55 29.62 7.33
C PHE A 800 27.50 30.01 8.81
N ILE A 801 28.41 29.47 9.63
CA ILE A 801 28.57 29.81 11.05
C ILE A 801 29.15 31.22 11.19
N GLY A 802 30.18 31.55 10.40
CA GLY A 802 30.82 32.86 10.44
C GLY A 802 31.45 33.18 11.80
N ASN A 803 31.17 34.37 12.35
CA ASN A 803 31.69 34.81 13.64
C ASN A 803 30.78 34.46 14.83
N LYS A 804 29.81 33.56 14.63
CA LYS A 804 28.80 33.22 15.63
C LYS A 804 29.20 32.00 16.46
N ILE A 805 28.65 31.92 17.66
CA ILE A 805 28.74 30.75 18.53
C ILE A 805 27.37 30.08 18.48
N ILE A 806 27.32 28.87 17.95
CA ILE A 806 26.07 28.10 17.84
C ILE A 806 26.10 26.96 18.84
N HIS A 807 25.15 26.95 19.77
CA HIS A 807 24.89 25.82 20.65
C HIS A 807 23.71 25.01 20.13
N VAL A 808 23.85 23.69 20.05
CA VAL A 808 22.76 22.76 19.72
C VAL A 808 22.54 21.85 20.91
N ASN A 809 21.40 21.99 21.58
CA ASN A 809 21.04 21.12 22.71
C ASN A 809 20.00 20.08 22.29
N PHE A 810 20.40 18.81 22.33
CA PHE A 810 19.54 17.65 22.10
C PHE A 810 19.68 16.66 23.25
N ARG A 811 20.64 15.71 23.19
CA ARG A 811 21.05 14.85 24.32
C ARG A 811 22.19 15.49 25.14
N LYS A 812 23.06 16.23 24.44
CA LYS A 812 24.12 17.07 25.00
C LYS A 812 24.12 18.41 24.25
N CYS A 813 24.70 19.44 24.87
CA CYS A 813 24.87 20.75 24.25
C CYS A 813 26.18 20.80 23.46
N HIS A 814 26.08 20.74 22.13
CA HIS A 814 27.20 20.83 21.20
C HIS A 814 27.44 22.29 20.80
N SER A 815 28.67 22.77 20.92
CA SER A 815 29.10 24.12 20.56
C SER A 815 29.91 24.10 19.27
N PHE A 816 29.49 24.91 18.29
CA PHE A 816 30.12 25.07 16.99
C PHE A 816 30.67 26.49 16.85
N VAL A 817 31.98 26.60 16.59
CA VAL A 817 32.68 27.86 16.33
C VAL A 817 33.55 27.71 15.08
N ALA A 818 33.51 28.68 14.16
CA ALA A 818 34.36 28.68 12.98
C ALA A 818 35.65 29.46 13.21
N ASN A 819 36.80 28.77 13.12
CA ASN A 819 38.14 29.35 13.24
C ASN A 819 38.93 29.06 11.96
N SER A 820 39.39 30.11 11.25
CA SER A 820 40.23 29.95 10.04
C SER A 820 39.65 28.98 9.00
N ASN A 821 38.34 29.08 8.70
CA ASN A 821 37.57 28.18 7.82
C ASN A 821 37.47 26.72 8.28
N LYS A 822 37.76 26.41 9.55
CA LYS A 822 37.51 25.10 10.15
C LYS A 822 36.45 25.19 11.24
N VAL A 823 35.60 24.18 11.33
CA VAL A 823 34.60 24.12 12.41
C VAL A 823 35.20 23.38 13.60
N VAL A 824 35.17 24.04 14.75
CA VAL A 824 35.55 23.44 16.03
C VAL A 824 34.28 23.03 16.76
N LEU A 825 34.08 21.72 16.90
CA LEU A 825 33.04 21.12 17.73
C LEU A 825 33.57 20.89 19.16
N SER A 826 32.82 21.35 20.15
CA SER A 826 33.07 21.06 21.57
C SER A 826 31.76 20.77 22.31
N ILE A 827 31.80 20.06 23.43
CA ILE A 827 30.62 19.80 24.25
C ILE A 827 30.62 20.77 25.44
N ASN A 828 29.53 21.50 25.62
CA ASN A 828 29.30 22.38 26.77
C ASN A 828 28.53 21.62 27.86
N GLU A 829 29.24 21.11 28.87
CA GLU A 829 28.66 20.30 29.94
C GLU A 829 27.76 21.11 30.89
N GLU A 830 27.98 22.41 31.03
CA GLU A 830 27.15 23.30 31.88
C GLU A 830 25.76 23.51 31.27
N LEU A 831 25.70 23.71 29.96
CA LEU A 831 24.43 23.89 29.23
C LEU A 831 23.73 22.57 28.88
N SER A 832 24.42 21.43 28.99
CA SER A 832 23.82 20.12 28.76
C SER A 832 22.79 19.77 29.84
N CYS A 833 21.55 19.45 29.43
CA CYS A 833 20.42 19.13 30.30
C CYS A 833 19.72 17.82 29.85
N PRO A 834 20.38 16.65 30.05
CA PRO A 834 19.91 15.37 29.50
C PRO A 834 18.61 14.84 30.13
N GLU A 835 18.23 15.34 31.31
CA GLU A 835 16.99 14.95 32.02
C GLU A 835 15.78 15.79 31.59
N HIS A 836 15.97 16.77 30.71
CA HIS A 836 14.88 17.54 30.14
C HIS A 836 14.41 16.86 28.86
N GLU A 837 13.15 16.43 28.83
CA GLU A 837 12.55 15.87 27.62
C GLU A 837 12.30 16.97 26.57
N GLU A 838 11.71 18.08 26.99
CA GLU A 838 11.06 19.03 26.08
C GLU A 838 11.87 20.30 25.84
N ALA A 839 11.82 20.82 24.61
CA ALA A 839 12.50 22.06 24.28
C ALA A 839 12.04 23.23 25.18
N ASP A 840 10.77 23.24 25.59
CA ASP A 840 10.20 24.28 26.43
C ASP A 840 11.00 24.49 27.72
N THR A 841 11.27 23.42 28.49
CA THR A 841 12.00 23.54 29.76
C THR A 841 13.49 23.73 29.55
N LYS A 842 14.07 23.14 28.49
CA LYS A 842 15.47 23.39 28.10
C LYS A 842 15.72 24.86 27.76
N ILE A 843 14.78 25.52 27.09
CA ILE A 843 14.87 26.96 26.77
C ILE A 843 14.95 27.78 28.07
N ILE A 844 14.13 27.46 29.07
CA ILE A 844 14.15 28.15 30.37
C ILE A 844 15.45 27.91 31.11
N TYR A 845 15.96 26.67 31.11
CA TYR A 845 17.27 26.33 31.67
C TYR A 845 18.37 27.19 31.05
N HIS A 846 18.43 27.28 29.72
CA HIS A 846 19.40 28.10 29.00
C HIS A 846 19.27 29.59 29.34
N ALA A 847 18.05 30.13 29.40
CA ALA A 847 17.81 31.53 29.73
C ALA A 847 18.29 31.87 31.16
N CYS A 848 18.00 31.02 32.15
CA CYS A 848 18.38 31.24 33.55
C CYS A 848 19.89 31.07 33.83
N HIS A 849 20.61 30.32 32.97
CA HIS A 849 22.05 30.08 33.10
C HIS A 849 22.93 31.14 32.42
N ILE A 850 22.34 32.21 31.91
CA ILE A 850 23.10 33.36 31.41
C ILE A 850 23.61 34.17 32.60
N ASN A 851 24.93 34.10 32.84
CA ASN A 851 25.59 34.67 34.02
C ASN A 851 26.05 36.13 33.83
N TYR A 852 25.53 36.85 32.84
CA TYR A 852 25.86 38.26 32.54
C TYR A 852 24.60 39.02 32.12
N PRO A 853 24.53 40.36 32.29
CA PRO A 853 23.41 41.16 31.78
C PRO A 853 23.24 40.97 30.28
N ALA A 854 22.08 40.52 29.83
CA ALA A 854 21.83 40.24 28.41
C ALA A 854 20.40 40.58 27.98
N ASN A 855 20.26 40.97 26.72
CA ASN A 855 18.99 40.98 26.01
C ASN A 855 18.75 39.62 25.36
N ILE A 856 17.90 38.81 26.00
CA ILE A 856 17.61 37.43 25.61
C ILE A 856 16.35 37.42 24.74
N VAL A 857 16.46 36.89 23.53
CA VAL A 857 15.31 36.68 22.65
C VAL A 857 15.05 35.19 22.51
N ILE A 858 13.84 34.77 22.83
CA ILE A 858 13.37 33.39 22.61
C ILE A 858 12.54 33.37 21.32
N ARG A 859 12.84 32.45 20.40
CA ARG A 859 12.15 32.27 19.12
C ARG A 859 11.33 30.97 19.14
N SER A 860 10.03 31.12 19.31
CA SER A 860 9.02 30.05 19.35
C SER A 860 7.61 30.64 19.17
N VAL A 861 6.61 29.78 19.01
CA VAL A 861 5.18 30.12 19.09
C VAL A 861 4.48 29.42 20.24
N ASP A 862 5.19 28.58 21.00
CA ASP A 862 4.59 27.83 22.10
C ASP A 862 4.24 28.75 23.27
N THR A 863 3.03 28.57 23.79
CA THR A 863 2.54 29.31 24.96
C THR A 863 3.07 28.71 26.26
N ASP A 864 3.48 27.44 26.25
CA ASP A 864 3.98 26.73 27.42
C ASP A 864 5.27 27.41 27.91
N ILE A 865 6.18 27.79 26.99
CA ILE A 865 7.39 28.60 27.28
C ILE A 865 7.04 29.91 27.99
N VAL A 866 5.98 30.61 27.58
CA VAL A 866 5.62 31.91 28.17
C VAL A 866 5.12 31.73 29.60
N ALA A 867 4.25 30.73 29.84
CA ALA A 867 3.73 30.45 31.17
C ALA A 867 4.86 30.06 32.15
N ILE A 868 5.83 29.25 31.68
CA ILE A 868 6.97 28.82 32.49
C ILE A 868 7.95 29.99 32.68
N MET A 869 8.35 30.71 31.62
CA MET A 869 9.31 31.81 31.70
C MET A 869 8.85 32.93 32.64
N LEU A 870 7.56 33.30 32.60
CA LEU A 870 7.02 34.33 33.50
C LEU A 870 7.15 33.94 34.98
N ALA A 871 6.99 32.65 35.31
CA ALA A 871 7.19 32.16 36.67
C ALA A 871 8.68 32.19 37.10
N HIS A 872 9.60 32.05 36.14
CA HIS A 872 11.06 31.97 36.38
C HIS A 872 11.82 33.28 36.26
N MET A 873 11.14 34.41 36.01
CA MET A 873 11.79 35.71 35.86
C MET A 873 12.69 36.09 37.04
N HIS A 874 12.34 35.65 38.26
CA HIS A 874 13.12 35.90 39.48
C HIS A 874 14.45 35.12 39.56
N HIS A 875 14.65 34.10 38.72
CA HIS A 875 15.91 33.36 38.61
C HIS A 875 16.90 33.97 37.61
N LEU A 876 16.47 34.95 36.80
CA LEU A 876 17.37 35.65 35.90
C LEU A 876 18.40 36.44 36.69
N LYS A 877 19.68 36.31 36.31
CA LYS A 877 20.79 37.02 36.95
C LYS A 877 21.04 38.37 36.26
N ASN A 878 21.54 39.33 37.02
CA ASN A 878 22.19 40.55 36.54
C ASN A 878 21.30 41.48 35.67
N ASP A 879 20.05 41.72 36.06
CA ASP A 879 19.15 42.67 35.37
C ASP A 879 18.93 42.37 33.87
N SER A 880 18.90 41.08 33.51
CA SER A 880 18.65 40.63 32.13
C SER A 880 17.20 40.86 31.70
N PHE A 881 17.00 41.11 30.41
CA PHE A 881 15.69 41.33 29.81
C PHE A 881 15.34 40.21 28.84
N VAL A 882 14.07 39.79 28.81
CA VAL A 882 13.60 38.66 28.01
C VAL A 882 12.47 39.07 27.07
N TRP A 883 12.65 38.77 25.79
CA TRP A 883 11.64 38.94 24.75
C TRP A 883 11.28 37.61 24.11
N MET A 884 10.03 37.51 23.69
CA MET A 884 9.52 36.43 22.87
C MET A 884 9.34 36.94 21.42
N LEU A 885 10.11 36.40 20.48
CA LEU A 885 9.92 36.62 19.05
C LEU A 885 8.93 35.59 18.51
N THR A 886 7.66 35.97 18.38
CA THR A 886 6.56 35.08 17.99
C THR A 886 5.93 35.47 16.64
N GLY A 887 5.15 34.57 16.05
CA GLY A 887 4.50 34.75 14.74
C GLY A 887 5.41 34.40 13.54
N THR A 888 4.83 34.39 12.35
CA THR A 888 5.52 34.09 11.07
C THR A 888 5.11 35.08 9.98
N GLY A 889 6.00 35.32 9.01
CA GLY A 889 5.75 36.26 7.91
C GLY A 889 5.40 37.66 8.43
N ASN A 890 4.28 38.22 7.96
CA ASN A 890 3.83 39.56 8.34
C ASN A 890 3.34 39.68 9.79
N ASN A 891 3.15 38.57 10.49
CA ASN A 891 2.69 38.54 11.89
C ASN A 891 3.85 38.40 12.89
N LEU A 892 5.11 38.44 12.41
CA LEU A 892 6.31 38.38 13.23
C LEU A 892 6.40 39.63 14.13
N ARG A 893 6.49 39.44 15.44
CA ARG A 893 6.56 40.54 16.42
C ARG A 893 7.36 40.14 17.66
N TYR A 894 7.89 41.15 18.35
CA TYR A 894 8.54 41.00 19.65
C TYR A 894 7.54 41.28 20.77
N VAL A 895 7.52 40.41 21.77
CA VAL A 895 6.72 40.55 22.99
C VAL A 895 7.67 40.63 24.17
N ASP A 896 7.62 41.74 24.90
CA ASP A 896 8.49 42.01 26.05
C ASP A 896 7.94 41.28 27.30
N LEU A 897 8.52 40.13 27.62
CA LEU A 897 8.06 39.32 28.75
C LEU A 897 8.44 39.99 30.08
N THR A 898 9.54 40.75 30.13
CA THR A 898 9.97 41.48 31.33
C THR A 898 8.94 42.55 31.71
N LYS A 899 8.40 43.29 30.74
CA LYS A 899 7.28 44.23 30.98
C LYS A 899 6.00 43.51 31.43
N ILE A 900 5.64 42.39 30.79
CA ILE A 900 4.47 41.60 31.20
C ILE A 900 4.60 41.13 32.66
N HIS A 901 5.77 40.63 33.05
CA HIS A 901 6.04 40.21 34.43
C HIS A 901 5.87 41.36 35.43
N ALA A 902 6.38 42.55 35.09
CA ALA A 902 6.27 43.73 35.93
C ALA A 902 4.81 44.20 36.11
N GLU A 903 3.97 44.08 35.08
CA GLU A 903 2.56 44.48 35.14
C GLU A 903 1.67 43.47 35.89
N LEU A 904 1.89 42.17 35.68
CA LEU A 904 1.10 41.11 36.33
C LEU A 904 1.45 40.93 37.80
N GLY A 905 2.70 41.19 38.17
CA GLY A 905 3.23 40.93 39.51
C GLY A 905 3.55 39.47 39.78
N GLU A 906 4.42 39.24 40.77
CA GLU A 906 5.01 37.93 41.07
C GLU A 906 3.97 36.85 41.37
N SER A 907 2.95 37.17 42.18
CA SER A 907 1.93 36.19 42.59
C SER A 907 1.10 35.65 41.41
N VAL A 908 0.80 36.48 40.41
CA VAL A 908 0.06 36.01 39.23
C VAL A 908 0.98 35.17 38.37
N CYS A 909 2.20 35.63 38.11
CA CYS A 909 3.20 34.93 37.30
C CYS A 909 3.53 33.53 37.85
N GLN A 910 3.77 33.40 39.16
CA GLN A 910 4.03 32.10 39.82
C GLN A 910 2.82 31.16 39.80
N SER A 911 1.60 31.68 39.67
CA SER A 911 0.39 30.85 39.56
C SER A 911 0.12 30.32 38.14
N LEU A 912 0.79 30.86 37.11
CA LEU A 912 0.53 30.52 35.70
C LEU A 912 0.86 29.06 35.34
N PRO A 913 1.96 28.44 35.80
CA PRO A 913 2.25 27.02 35.52
C PRO A 913 1.12 26.09 35.99
N GLY A 914 0.72 26.19 37.27
CA GLY A 914 -0.39 25.42 37.86
C GLY A 914 -1.72 25.64 37.14
N PHE A 915 -2.04 26.92 36.89
CA PHE A 915 -3.23 27.29 36.14
C PHE A 915 -3.26 26.68 34.73
N HIS A 916 -2.13 26.76 34.01
CA HIS A 916 -2.02 26.30 32.64
C HIS A 916 -2.12 24.78 32.55
N ALA A 917 -1.51 24.05 33.49
CA ALA A 917 -1.58 22.60 33.59
C ALA A 917 -3.00 22.07 33.93
N ILE A 918 -3.74 22.74 34.83
CA ILE A 918 -5.12 22.33 35.19
C ILE A 918 -6.13 22.64 34.09
N THR A 919 -5.99 23.78 33.40
CA THR A 919 -6.98 24.22 32.40
C THR A 919 -6.74 23.63 31.00
N GLY A 920 -5.75 22.75 30.87
CA GLY A 920 -5.43 21.98 29.66
C GLY A 920 -4.11 22.40 29.01
N CYS A 921 -3.17 21.46 28.91
CA CYS A 921 -1.90 21.59 28.20
C CYS A 921 -1.62 20.30 27.39
N ASP A 922 -0.42 20.11 26.85
CA ASP A 922 -0.10 18.89 26.10
C ASP A 922 -0.08 17.62 26.98
N TYR A 923 0.11 17.79 28.29
CA TYR A 923 0.25 16.68 29.24
C TYR A 923 -1.05 16.35 29.99
N ASN A 924 -2.07 17.21 29.93
CA ASN A 924 -3.29 17.09 30.72
C ASN A 924 -4.48 17.67 29.93
N PRO A 925 -5.62 16.97 29.83
CA PRO A 925 -6.77 17.41 29.02
C PRO A 925 -7.32 18.77 29.43
N ALA A 926 -7.87 19.48 28.44
CA ALA A 926 -8.73 20.63 28.69
C ALA A 926 -10.15 20.19 29.09
N LEU A 927 -10.90 21.10 29.70
CA LEU A 927 -12.31 20.89 30.02
C LEU A 927 -13.18 21.18 28.79
N PHE A 928 -14.16 20.32 28.53
CA PHE A 928 -14.99 20.38 27.32
C PHE A 928 -15.65 21.76 27.15
N ARG A 929 -15.37 22.40 26.01
CA ARG A 929 -15.83 23.74 25.64
C ARG A 929 -15.50 24.84 26.66
N LYS A 930 -14.44 24.67 27.48
CA LYS A 930 -13.92 25.73 28.36
C LYS A 930 -12.58 26.24 27.84
N GLY A 931 -12.58 27.46 27.30
CA GLY A 931 -11.36 28.15 26.86
C GLY A 931 -10.56 28.77 28.01
N LYS A 932 -9.35 29.28 27.73
CA LYS A 932 -8.41 29.83 28.75
C LYS A 932 -8.77 31.22 29.30
N LEU A 933 -9.48 32.06 28.54
CA LEU A 933 -9.71 33.47 28.94
C LEU A 933 -10.54 33.63 30.21
N LYS A 934 -11.72 32.98 30.28
CA LYS A 934 -12.61 33.11 31.44
C LYS A 934 -11.96 32.56 32.73
N PRO A 935 -11.34 31.36 32.73
CA PRO A 935 -10.55 30.89 33.87
C PRO A 935 -9.44 31.86 34.27
N TYR A 936 -8.70 32.45 33.32
CA TYR A 936 -7.65 33.42 33.63
C TYR A 936 -8.20 34.69 34.29
N GLN A 937 -9.35 35.20 33.84
CA GLN A 937 -10.02 36.34 34.48
C GLN A 937 -10.45 36.04 35.93
N LEU A 938 -10.81 34.79 36.22
CA LEU A 938 -11.11 34.35 37.59
C LEU A 938 -9.84 34.31 38.45
N LEU A 939 -8.73 33.81 37.89
CA LEU A 939 -7.42 33.78 38.55
C LEU A 939 -6.93 35.20 38.88
N LYS A 940 -6.93 36.13 37.90
CA LYS A 940 -6.46 37.52 38.08
C LYS A 940 -7.23 38.26 39.19
N LYS A 941 -8.49 37.90 39.44
CA LYS A 941 -9.37 38.56 40.44
C LYS A 941 -9.33 37.93 41.84
N SER A 942 -8.77 36.74 42.01
CA SER A 942 -8.85 35.98 43.26
C SER A 942 -7.46 35.62 43.81
N ILE A 943 -7.07 36.27 44.90
CA ILE A 943 -5.82 35.97 45.62
C ILE A 943 -5.83 34.53 46.15
N GLU A 944 -6.99 34.02 46.54
CA GLU A 944 -7.14 32.65 47.04
C GLU A 944 -6.82 31.61 45.96
N PHE A 945 -7.28 31.83 44.72
CA PHE A 945 -6.93 30.95 43.60
C PHE A 945 -5.45 31.08 43.23
N GLN A 946 -4.88 32.29 43.25
CA GLN A 946 -3.45 32.49 43.00
C GLN A 946 -2.59 31.69 43.98
N LYS A 947 -2.87 31.80 45.29
CA LYS A 947 -2.16 31.04 46.33
C LYS A 947 -2.26 29.53 46.15
N ALA A 948 -3.44 29.02 45.80
CA ALA A 948 -3.65 27.60 45.55
C ALA A 948 -2.84 27.10 44.35
N PHE A 949 -2.79 27.86 43.25
CA PHE A 949 -2.02 27.48 42.06
C PHE A 949 -0.51 27.63 42.22
N ILE A 950 -0.03 28.58 43.05
CA ILE A 950 1.40 28.70 43.39
C ILE A 950 1.93 27.44 44.08
N LYS A 951 1.08 26.77 44.89
CA LYS A 951 1.45 25.57 45.62
C LYS A 951 1.68 24.35 44.72
N PHE A 952 1.20 24.34 43.47
CA PHE A 952 1.42 23.21 42.55
C PHE A 952 2.91 22.97 42.32
N GLY A 953 3.34 21.71 42.35
CA GLY A 953 4.74 21.31 42.21
C GLY A 953 5.55 21.36 43.52
N ASP A 954 4.96 21.85 44.63
CA ASP A 954 5.56 21.78 45.97
C ASP A 954 5.58 20.33 46.46
N SER A 955 6.73 19.89 46.98
CA SER A 955 6.87 18.58 47.63
C SER A 955 5.86 18.34 48.74
N GLU A 956 5.38 19.40 49.42
CA GLU A 956 4.34 19.30 50.45
C GLU A 956 3.01 18.77 49.90
N LEU A 957 2.63 19.11 48.66
CA LEU A 957 1.40 18.59 48.04
C LEU A 957 1.47 17.10 47.68
N ILE A 958 2.68 16.54 47.62
CA ILE A 958 2.91 15.12 47.36
C ILE A 958 2.91 14.33 48.68
N VAL A 959 3.52 14.89 49.73
CA VAL A 959 3.77 14.17 51.00
C VAL A 959 2.69 14.41 52.06
N ASN A 960 2.08 15.60 52.09
CA ASN A 960 1.09 15.98 53.10
C ASN A 960 -0.33 15.94 52.54
N LYS A 961 -1.10 14.93 52.97
CA LYS A 961 -2.47 14.71 52.52
C LYS A 961 -3.44 15.81 52.96
N ASP A 962 -3.27 16.38 54.14
CA ASP A 962 -4.14 17.46 54.63
C ASP A 962 -3.98 18.72 53.79
N GLU A 963 -2.74 19.05 53.42
CA GLU A 963 -2.45 20.19 52.53
C GLU A 963 -2.96 19.93 51.10
N GLN A 964 -2.79 18.70 50.60
CA GLN A 964 -3.34 18.28 49.32
C GLN A 964 -4.87 18.45 49.28
N ASP A 965 -5.58 17.97 50.30
CA ASP A 965 -7.03 18.08 50.40
C ASP A 965 -7.50 19.55 50.50
N ASN A 966 -6.77 20.38 51.24
CA ASN A 966 -7.04 21.82 51.35
C ASN A 966 -6.95 22.52 49.98
N VAL A 967 -5.84 22.32 49.25
CA VAL A 967 -5.65 22.92 47.93
C VAL A 967 -6.65 22.33 46.93
N PHE A 968 -6.90 21.02 46.96
CA PHE A 968 -7.88 20.37 46.10
C PHE A 968 -9.30 20.93 46.28
N ASN A 969 -9.72 21.25 47.52
CA ASN A 969 -11.00 21.91 47.79
C ASN A 969 -11.10 23.31 47.16
N ILE A 970 -10.01 24.07 47.16
CA ILE A 970 -9.97 25.39 46.48
C ILE A 970 -10.08 25.21 44.96
N ILE A 971 -9.40 24.20 44.39
CA ILE A 971 -9.46 23.88 42.97
C ILE A 971 -10.86 23.41 42.55
N GLN A 972 -11.54 22.58 43.34
CA GLN A 972 -12.93 22.18 43.06
C GLN A 972 -13.85 23.40 42.94
N ARG A 973 -13.76 24.37 43.87
CA ARG A 973 -14.51 25.63 43.79
C ARG A 973 -14.12 26.46 42.56
N PHE A 974 -12.84 26.47 42.18
CA PHE A 974 -12.39 27.12 40.95
C PHE A 974 -13.05 26.47 39.71
N ILE A 975 -13.10 25.14 39.64
CA ILE A 975 -13.79 24.42 38.57
C ILE A 975 -15.30 24.75 38.58
N CYS A 976 -15.98 24.72 39.72
CA CYS A 976 -17.39 25.10 39.83
C CYS A 976 -17.64 26.51 39.25
N ASN A 977 -16.76 27.47 39.54
CA ASN A 977 -16.84 28.83 38.98
C ASN A 977 -16.66 28.87 37.46
N ILE A 978 -15.79 28.03 36.87
CA ILE A 978 -15.64 27.90 35.41
C ILE A 978 -16.97 27.47 34.77
N TYR A 979 -17.70 26.56 35.42
CA TYR A 979 -19.01 26.06 34.99
C TYR A 979 -20.19 26.98 35.36
N ASN A 980 -19.93 28.17 35.93
CA ASN A 980 -20.93 29.15 36.41
C ASN A 980 -21.72 28.76 37.67
N VAL A 981 -21.23 27.81 38.46
CA VAL A 981 -21.88 27.36 39.70
C VAL A 981 -21.17 27.96 40.91
N ARG A 982 -21.43 29.25 41.19
CA ARG A 982 -20.57 30.07 42.07
C ARG A 982 -20.64 29.78 43.58
N ASN A 983 -21.73 29.16 44.03
CA ASN A 983 -22.00 28.93 45.47
C ASN A 983 -21.69 27.49 45.92
N ILE A 984 -21.12 26.67 45.04
CA ILE A 984 -20.84 25.25 45.30
C ILE A 984 -19.32 25.05 45.27
N ILE A 985 -18.82 24.30 46.26
CA ILE A 985 -17.40 23.96 46.39
C ILE A 985 -17.13 22.59 45.77
N ASP A 986 -18.05 21.64 45.97
CA ASP A 986 -17.92 20.24 45.54
C ASP A 986 -18.44 20.03 44.11
N VAL A 987 -17.61 19.41 43.26
CA VAL A 987 -17.95 19.23 41.84
C VAL A 987 -19.08 18.23 41.60
N ASP A 988 -19.29 17.25 42.48
CA ASP A 988 -20.41 16.30 42.36
C ASP A 988 -21.73 17.01 42.68
N ALA A 989 -21.74 17.88 43.70
CA ALA A 989 -22.86 18.78 43.96
C ALA A 989 -23.12 19.76 42.79
N ALA A 990 -22.07 20.22 42.11
CA ALA A 990 -22.22 21.05 40.91
C ALA A 990 -22.81 20.27 39.71
N ARG A 991 -22.44 19.00 39.53
CA ARG A 991 -23.06 18.10 38.53
C ARG A 991 -24.55 17.93 38.80
N LEU A 992 -24.93 17.72 40.06
CA LEU A 992 -26.33 17.62 40.47
C LEU A 992 -27.10 18.92 40.22
N GLN A 993 -26.55 20.08 40.62
CA GLN A 993 -27.20 21.37 40.40
C GLN A 993 -27.42 21.65 38.91
N MET A 994 -26.39 21.45 38.07
CA MET A 994 -26.51 21.63 36.62
C MET A 994 -27.51 20.67 35.98
N PHE A 995 -27.61 19.44 36.50
CA PHE A 995 -28.61 18.48 36.09
C PHE A 995 -30.02 18.96 36.46
N ILE A 996 -30.24 19.41 37.70
CA ILE A 996 -31.52 19.94 38.19
C ILE A 996 -31.95 21.16 37.35
N ASP A 997 -31.05 22.12 37.14
CA ASP A 997 -31.32 23.36 36.38
C ASP A 997 -31.70 23.07 34.92
N SER A 998 -31.23 21.95 34.37
CA SER A 998 -31.50 21.55 32.98
C SER A 998 -32.76 20.69 32.83
N TYR A 999 -33.20 19.98 33.88
CA TYR A 999 -34.21 18.90 33.78
C TYR A 999 -35.40 18.98 34.72
N THR A 1000 -35.43 19.90 35.68
CA THR A 1000 -36.65 20.10 36.48
C THR A 1000 -37.72 20.84 35.68
N VAL A 1001 -38.87 20.19 35.53
CA VAL A 1001 -40.13 20.79 35.07
C VAL A 1001 -40.50 21.90 36.05
N SER A 1002 -40.95 23.04 35.54
CA SER A 1002 -41.37 24.21 36.32
C SER A 1002 -42.59 23.97 37.23
N ASP A 1003 -43.19 22.77 37.19
CA ASP A 1003 -44.37 22.39 37.94
C ASP A 1003 -44.17 20.99 38.56
N VAL A 1004 -44.36 20.92 39.88
CA VAL A 1004 -44.15 19.72 40.71
C VAL A 1004 -45.23 18.66 40.47
N ASN A 1005 -46.33 19.01 39.79
CA ASN A 1005 -47.46 18.13 39.51
C ASN A 1005 -47.43 17.50 38.11
N GLU A 1006 -46.48 17.84 37.24
CA GLU A 1006 -46.34 17.21 35.92
C GLU A 1006 -45.54 15.90 36.02
N THR A 1007 -46.13 14.77 35.60
CA THR A 1007 -45.41 13.50 35.43
C THR A 1007 -44.26 13.67 34.43
N PHE A 1008 -43.04 13.33 34.86
CA PHE A 1008 -41.82 13.42 34.05
C PHE A 1008 -41.98 12.73 32.68
N ASN A 1009 -42.08 13.52 31.61
CA ASN A 1009 -42.43 13.00 30.29
C ASN A 1009 -41.20 12.44 29.55
N ARG A 1010 -41.03 11.12 29.56
CA ARG A 1010 -39.92 10.36 28.91
C ARG A 1010 -39.61 10.78 27.46
N LYS A 1011 -40.58 11.35 26.74
CA LYS A 1011 -40.41 11.83 25.35
C LYS A 1011 -39.56 13.11 25.22
N LYS A 1012 -39.30 13.86 26.30
CA LYS A 1012 -38.44 15.07 26.30
C LYS A 1012 -36.94 14.77 26.55
N LEU A 1013 -36.57 13.55 26.96
CA LEU A 1013 -35.19 13.13 27.27
C LEU A 1013 -34.34 12.80 26.01
N ARG A 1014 -34.58 13.45 24.87
CA ARG A 1014 -33.71 13.31 23.70
C ARG A 1014 -32.64 14.41 23.75
N ASN A 1015 -31.37 14.02 23.67
CA ASN A 1015 -30.17 14.87 23.53
C ASN A 1015 -29.58 15.51 24.82
N PHE A 1016 -29.41 14.75 25.92
CA PHE A 1016 -28.52 15.23 27.00
C PHE A 1016 -27.05 15.06 26.59
N ASP A 1017 -26.28 16.14 26.61
CA ASP A 1017 -24.85 16.12 26.36
C ASP A 1017 -24.07 16.12 27.68
N ALA A 1018 -23.82 14.92 28.21
CA ALA A 1018 -23.09 14.72 29.46
C ALA A 1018 -21.67 15.32 29.47
N SER A 1019 -21.08 15.58 28.29
CA SER A 1019 -19.82 16.31 28.16
C SER A 1019 -19.87 17.74 28.69
N SER A 1020 -21.07 18.33 28.85
CA SER A 1020 -21.23 19.70 29.37
C SER A 1020 -21.19 19.81 30.90
N LEU A 1021 -21.22 18.68 31.61
CA LEU A 1021 -21.06 18.63 33.07
C LEU A 1021 -19.58 18.76 33.48
N PRO A 1022 -19.27 19.28 34.68
CA PRO A 1022 -17.91 19.19 35.22
C PRO A 1022 -17.52 17.73 35.48
N PRO A 1023 -16.21 17.42 35.51
CA PRO A 1023 -15.73 16.11 35.96
C PRO A 1023 -16.27 15.79 37.36
N CYS A 1024 -16.49 14.50 37.64
CA CYS A 1024 -16.79 14.08 39.02
C CYS A 1024 -15.55 14.24 39.89
N LYS A 1025 -15.71 14.13 41.20
CA LYS A 1025 -14.62 14.34 42.15
C LYS A 1025 -13.43 13.42 41.92
N SER A 1026 -13.68 12.14 41.62
CA SER A 1026 -12.61 11.16 41.34
C SER A 1026 -11.86 11.48 40.04
N GLU A 1027 -12.57 11.92 38.99
CA GLU A 1027 -11.98 12.34 37.72
C GLU A 1027 -11.12 13.61 37.86
N LEU A 1028 -11.64 14.61 38.60
CA LEU A 1028 -10.94 15.86 38.85
C LEU A 1028 -9.69 15.66 39.72
N LEU A 1029 -9.75 14.74 40.70
CA LEU A 1029 -8.59 14.41 41.53
C LEU A 1029 -7.42 13.91 40.67
N GLN A 1030 -7.68 13.01 39.72
CA GLN A 1030 -6.61 12.55 38.83
C GLN A 1030 -6.07 13.67 37.93
N GLN A 1031 -6.92 14.57 37.44
CA GLN A 1031 -6.48 15.75 36.67
C GLN A 1031 -5.62 16.71 37.53
N PHE A 1032 -5.97 16.87 38.81
CA PHE A 1032 -5.22 17.65 39.79
C PHE A 1032 -3.84 17.04 40.06
N LEU A 1033 -3.77 15.73 40.30
CA LEU A 1033 -2.50 15.04 40.54
C LEU A 1033 -1.55 15.15 39.33
N ARG A 1034 -2.08 15.00 38.11
CA ARG A 1034 -1.30 15.20 36.88
C ARG A 1034 -0.74 16.60 36.79
N ALA A 1035 -1.59 17.60 36.98
CA ALA A 1035 -1.18 18.99 36.94
C ALA A 1035 -0.13 19.32 38.01
N ASN A 1036 -0.24 18.75 39.20
CA ASN A 1036 0.77 18.90 40.26
C ASN A 1036 2.13 18.35 39.84
N TYR A 1037 2.17 17.13 39.27
CA TYR A 1037 3.39 16.51 38.78
C TYR A 1037 4.05 17.29 37.63
N ILE A 1038 3.25 17.75 36.66
CA ILE A 1038 3.72 18.60 35.56
C ILE A 1038 4.38 19.87 36.12
N CYS A 1039 3.77 20.49 37.15
CA CYS A 1039 4.31 21.69 37.77
C CYS A 1039 5.61 21.43 38.53
N THR A 1040 5.84 20.23 39.06
CA THR A 1040 7.17 19.88 39.61
C THR A 1040 8.26 20.04 38.56
N ILE A 1041 8.01 19.57 37.33
CA ILE A 1041 8.96 19.71 36.21
C ILE A 1041 9.10 21.19 35.81
N TRP A 1042 7.98 21.90 35.64
CA TRP A 1042 7.98 23.29 35.19
C TRP A 1042 8.59 24.25 36.21
N ASN A 1043 8.32 24.10 37.50
CA ASN A 1043 8.87 24.94 38.57
C ASN A 1043 10.35 24.67 38.84
N ASN A 1044 10.89 23.55 38.36
CA ASN A 1044 12.30 23.22 38.45
C ASN A 1044 13.03 23.34 37.11
N ALA A 1045 12.41 23.97 36.09
CA ALA A 1045 13.01 24.10 34.76
C ALA A 1045 14.33 24.90 34.73
N HIS A 1046 14.61 25.69 35.79
CA HIS A 1046 15.90 26.37 35.96
C HIS A 1046 17.00 25.46 36.54
N LEU A 1047 16.68 24.23 36.96
CA LEU A 1047 17.64 23.24 37.45
C LEU A 1047 17.98 22.25 36.35
N LYS A 1048 19.16 21.63 36.42
CA LYS A 1048 19.61 20.64 35.42
C LYS A 1048 18.79 19.34 35.43
N ASN A 1049 18.22 19.01 36.58
CA ASN A 1049 17.36 17.85 36.81
C ASN A 1049 16.00 18.36 37.33
N PRO A 1050 14.93 18.37 36.52
CA PRO A 1050 13.69 19.04 36.85
C PRO A 1050 12.78 18.22 37.80
N THR A 1051 12.96 16.91 37.92
CA THR A 1051 12.22 16.08 38.88
C THR A 1051 13.03 14.86 39.31
N SER A 1052 12.74 14.36 40.52
CA SER A 1052 13.23 13.08 41.04
C SER A 1052 12.09 12.09 41.33
N TYR A 1053 10.85 12.46 41.01
CA TYR A 1053 9.64 11.66 41.26
C TYR A 1053 9.16 10.97 39.98
N GLY A 1054 8.66 9.74 40.10
CA GLY A 1054 7.97 9.04 39.03
C GLY A 1054 6.53 9.54 38.83
N PRO A 1055 5.98 9.44 37.61
CA PRO A 1055 4.59 9.81 37.33
C PRO A 1055 3.58 8.76 37.85
N GLU A 1056 4.03 7.56 38.24
CA GLU A 1056 3.16 6.56 38.83
C GLU A 1056 2.55 7.10 40.13
N ASN A 1057 1.24 6.95 40.30
CA ASN A 1057 0.43 7.54 41.38
C ASN A 1057 0.14 9.05 41.26
N ASN A 1058 0.62 9.72 40.22
CA ASN A 1058 0.27 11.11 39.92
C ASN A 1058 -0.71 11.25 38.75
N GLY A 1059 -1.59 10.25 38.57
CA GLY A 1059 -2.60 10.25 37.51
C GLY A 1059 -2.20 9.60 36.19
N TRP A 1060 -1.12 8.82 36.19
CA TRP A 1060 -0.72 7.89 35.13
C TRP A 1060 -0.60 6.45 35.65
N ILE A 1061 -0.78 5.48 34.75
CA ILE A 1061 -0.53 4.05 34.93
C ILE A 1061 0.42 3.60 33.83
N LEU A 1062 1.40 2.75 34.17
CA LEU A 1062 2.33 2.16 33.21
C LEU A 1062 1.75 0.84 32.67
N GLU A 1063 1.51 0.75 31.37
CA GLU A 1063 1.09 -0.49 30.69
C GLU A 1063 1.90 -0.66 29.39
N ASN A 1064 2.48 -1.84 29.15
CA ASN A 1064 3.29 -2.13 27.95
C ASN A 1064 4.40 -1.10 27.67
N ASP A 1065 5.14 -0.67 28.70
CA ASP A 1065 6.19 0.36 28.63
C ASP A 1065 5.72 1.73 28.11
N GLN A 1066 4.42 2.04 28.25
CA GLN A 1066 3.85 3.35 27.95
C GLN A 1066 2.97 3.86 29.10
N TYR A 1067 3.01 5.18 29.35
CA TYR A 1067 2.12 5.79 30.34
C TYR A 1067 0.74 6.10 29.75
N HIS A 1068 -0.30 5.58 30.40
CA HIS A 1068 -1.69 5.86 30.10
C HIS A 1068 -2.34 6.71 31.21
N PHE A 1069 -3.32 7.53 30.83
CA PHE A 1069 -4.07 8.33 31.81
C PHE A 1069 -4.86 7.43 32.77
N LYS A 1070 -4.63 7.62 34.08
CA LYS A 1070 -5.55 7.14 35.11
C LYS A 1070 -6.72 8.11 35.21
N TRP A 1071 -7.87 7.73 34.70
CA TRP A 1071 -9.01 8.66 34.64
C TRP A 1071 -9.69 8.88 35.98
N PHE A 1072 -9.85 7.83 36.79
CA PHE A 1072 -10.47 7.88 38.12
C PHE A 1072 -10.02 6.67 38.95
N GLU A 1073 -10.26 6.73 40.25
CA GLU A 1073 -10.18 5.59 41.17
C GLU A 1073 -11.58 5.21 41.68
N GLY A 1074 -11.82 3.92 41.87
CA GLY A 1074 -13.11 3.36 42.29
C GLY A 1074 -13.95 2.82 41.12
N ASP A 1075 -15.19 2.43 41.43
CA ASP A 1075 -16.09 1.83 40.45
C ASP A 1075 -16.58 2.86 39.42
N GLN A 1076 -16.74 2.46 38.16
CA GLN A 1076 -17.28 3.32 37.10
C GLN A 1076 -18.77 3.62 37.30
N LEU A 1077 -19.51 2.62 37.79
CA LEU A 1077 -20.96 2.64 38.01
C LEU A 1077 -21.28 1.97 39.35
N PRO A 1078 -22.41 2.31 39.98
CA PRO A 1078 -22.89 1.54 41.12
C PRO A 1078 -23.20 0.08 40.72
N ASN A 1079 -22.77 -0.91 41.52
CA ASN A 1079 -22.87 -2.35 41.24
C ASN A 1079 -24.25 -2.86 40.77
N TYR A 1080 -25.34 -2.25 41.23
CA TYR A 1080 -26.71 -2.66 40.85
C TYR A 1080 -27.12 -2.17 39.45
N VAL A 1081 -26.49 -1.11 38.92
CA VAL A 1081 -26.73 -0.61 37.55
C VAL A 1081 -25.93 -1.43 36.54
N SER A 1082 -24.72 -1.89 36.89
CA SER A 1082 -23.92 -2.76 36.01
C SER A 1082 -24.62 -4.09 35.73
N ASP A 1083 -25.22 -4.72 36.74
CA ASP A 1083 -25.90 -6.02 36.62
C ASP A 1083 -27.19 -5.95 35.75
N SER A 1084 -27.84 -4.78 35.73
CA SER A 1084 -29.05 -4.54 34.93
C SER A 1084 -28.75 -4.25 33.46
N LEU A 1085 -27.53 -3.82 33.13
CA LEU A 1085 -27.10 -3.52 31.75
C LEU A 1085 -26.58 -4.77 31.02
N THR A 1086 -25.93 -5.70 31.72
CA THR A 1086 -25.46 -6.99 31.17
C THR A 1086 -26.60 -7.92 30.75
N THR A 1087 -27.74 -7.87 31.43
CA THR A 1087 -28.93 -8.69 31.13
C THR A 1087 -29.70 -8.23 29.88
N LEU A 1088 -29.45 -7.01 29.38
CA LEU A 1088 -30.09 -6.47 28.18
C LEU A 1088 -29.25 -6.67 26.91
N SER A 1089 -27.91 -6.71 27.00
CA SER A 1089 -27.02 -6.88 25.85
C SER A 1089 -27.09 -8.27 25.20
N GLU A 1090 -27.48 -9.31 25.93
CA GLU A 1090 -27.63 -10.68 25.39
C GLU A 1090 -28.81 -10.81 24.40
N ASN A 1091 -29.74 -9.85 24.37
CA ASN A 1091 -30.95 -9.91 23.53
C ASN A 1091 -30.86 -9.11 22.22
N ASP A 1092 -29.81 -8.31 22.01
CA ASP A 1092 -29.67 -7.43 20.85
C ASP A 1092 -28.62 -7.92 19.81
N GLU A 1093 -27.80 -8.92 20.13
CA GLU A 1093 -26.80 -9.48 19.19
C GLU A 1093 -27.40 -10.36 18.06
N GLU A 1094 -28.69 -10.70 18.09
CA GLU A 1094 -29.33 -11.54 17.06
C GLU A 1094 -29.85 -10.80 15.83
N ARG A 1095 -29.74 -9.47 15.72
CA ARG A 1095 -30.46 -8.68 14.68
C ARG A 1095 -29.63 -8.00 13.60
N ASP A 1096 -28.30 -8.02 13.64
CA ASP A 1096 -27.46 -7.20 12.74
C ASP A 1096 -26.54 -7.99 11.76
N ILE A 1097 -26.90 -9.22 11.38
CA ILE A 1097 -26.07 -10.08 10.49
C ILE A 1097 -26.51 -10.11 9.01
N GLU A 1098 -27.65 -9.52 8.65
CA GLU A 1098 -28.15 -9.55 7.27
C GLU A 1098 -28.25 -8.14 6.67
N ASP A 1099 -27.18 -7.66 6.03
CA ASP A 1099 -27.22 -6.78 4.84
C ASP A 1099 -25.86 -6.09 4.63
N ASP A 1100 -24.93 -6.73 3.92
CA ASP A 1100 -23.90 -6.03 3.15
C ASP A 1100 -23.15 -6.99 2.19
N GLN A 1101 -23.78 -7.27 1.05
CA GLN A 1101 -23.12 -7.84 -0.13
C GLN A 1101 -23.63 -7.16 -1.42
N SER A 1102 -22.85 -6.24 -1.98
CA SER A 1102 -22.94 -5.84 -3.41
C SER A 1102 -21.58 -5.36 -3.91
N THR A 1103 -20.86 -6.18 -4.71
CA THR A 1103 -20.65 -6.06 -6.17
C THR A 1103 -20.06 -4.73 -6.68
N ASP A 1104 -18.73 -4.70 -6.87
CA ASP A 1104 -18.03 -3.65 -7.63
C ASP A 1104 -17.29 -4.26 -8.85
N ARG A 1105 -17.66 -3.78 -10.04
CA ARG A 1105 -17.09 -4.12 -11.36
C ARG A 1105 -16.04 -3.08 -11.76
N SER A 1106 -14.92 -3.54 -12.34
CA SER A 1106 -13.79 -2.71 -12.78
C SER A 1106 -13.96 -2.19 -14.21
N SER A 1107 -13.86 -0.88 -14.43
CA SER A 1107 -13.57 -0.27 -15.73
C SER A 1107 -12.06 -0.31 -16.02
N SER A 1108 -11.72 -0.41 -17.30
CA SER A 1108 -10.37 -0.29 -17.85
C SER A 1108 -10.33 0.95 -18.73
N ASP A 1109 -9.64 1.99 -18.27
CA ASP A 1109 -9.30 3.16 -19.09
C ASP A 1109 -7.91 2.93 -19.71
N GLU A 1110 -7.81 3.10 -21.03
CA GLU A 1110 -6.54 3.23 -21.75
C GLU A 1110 -6.30 4.73 -22.01
N ASP A 1111 -5.19 5.24 -21.50
CA ASP A 1111 -4.66 6.56 -21.83
C ASP A 1111 -3.85 6.47 -23.13
N ASP A 1112 -4.25 7.27 -24.13
CA ASP A 1112 -3.50 7.52 -25.35
C ASP A 1112 -2.27 8.40 -25.06
N GLU A 1113 -1.06 7.89 -25.33
CA GLU A 1113 0.16 8.69 -25.48
C GLU A 1113 0.43 8.91 -26.97
N ASP A 1114 -0.23 9.91 -27.57
CA ASP A 1114 0.22 10.50 -28.83
C ASP A 1114 1.17 11.67 -28.52
N ILE A 1115 2.46 11.43 -28.76
CA ILE A 1115 3.49 12.47 -28.84
C ILE A 1115 3.44 13.03 -30.26
N ASP A 1116 2.79 14.18 -30.42
CA ASP A 1116 2.91 15.00 -31.62
C ASP A 1116 4.27 15.73 -31.60
N GLU A 1117 5.23 15.23 -32.37
CA GLU A 1117 6.35 16.00 -32.90
C GLU A 1117 6.18 16.12 -34.43
N ASN A 1118 5.78 17.32 -34.88
CA ASN A 1118 6.31 18.06 -36.04
C ASN A 1118 5.25 19.02 -36.61
N ASP A 1119 5.41 20.33 -36.46
CA ASP A 1119 6.05 21.14 -37.50
C ASP A 1119 5.94 22.65 -37.23
N GLU A 1120 7.03 23.31 -37.60
CA GLU A 1120 7.24 24.74 -37.74
C GLU A 1120 6.10 25.46 -38.48
N ASN A 1121 5.60 26.59 -37.95
CA ASN A 1121 5.58 27.89 -38.63
C ASN A 1121 4.76 28.95 -37.86
N ASN A 1122 5.42 30.08 -37.59
CA ASN A 1122 5.02 31.38 -37.01
C ASN A 1122 5.23 31.59 -35.51
#